data_AF-A0A916K6J1-F1
#
_entry.id   AF-A0A916K6J1-F1
#
_cell.length_a   1.000
_cell.length_b   1.000
_cell.length_c   1.000
_cell.angle_alpha   90.00
_cell.angle_beta   90.00
_cell.angle_gamma   90.00
#
_symmetry.space_group_name_H-M   'P 1'
#
loop_
_entity.id
_entity.type
_entity.pdbx_description
1 polymer ?
#
loop_
_entity_poly.entity_id
_entity_poly.type
_entity_poly.pdbx_seq_one_letter_code
_entity_poly.pdbx_strand_id
1 'polypeptide(L)'
;MYRSNKVKWALICLLAAVPAAGAGPATAVNAQSAAYQRDVLSAAQQLPLVYVTKNAYFELKNAVILPSETGNMLFFTMTVDNGESAALSFLDYWVRVGSKSGTEFEAQLLPQDKAKKDIPAGQRVDYSFYAPVNDSVTLGDLQFRVTHWNYNLAALEETVGSIAFPNDADSVLSAPSDSRTLNFGSFPVEAQVTKNYVQEKEAHLSPRLMLKLTNRGGSSLKLPGLQYALRTAGGASYPLEAVVPADKQQLTPEVSVEIQLKGTLLPKSAATGEWEVVISQPVSITSDQKLNYPIASLTVPAAALETIPLGSPVDYTNLTGTYRLQVEKLQRMPWEDQDILSADLTLTHQEAASLPFPEMKGYYLLDDGVKIEAKAIRTDRAAGLPPGVPMHVQFAAKIPYAYPYSAARLVVQEKVNEQTVEEMAQFDMPLTGTGLKAVALGSKQPITGAGRSAMYAPRAVNSYADDSSQWFEVQLETTNLEKRSSALPKVAAFLKTPDERLFPMKIREVKQKLNPSGQAVQSLTAKLPKDMDRAGLKLIVGEAVTDTHWTGLDEKADAYLNAVEMELPEEQPGPKTNLKNIEFFPYKLTISKLQTQLDNKALRINFDYNLEKDTYYETANDGQRLIIQFQDAARNVTIEEVLYLESKPGDDDKKVDLGLHEYKITKSDADLIYKLVFMKKYNVSVFSEFQGKRKLLATQNLDWFITVD
;
A
#
# COMPACT_ATOMS: atom_id res chain seq x y z
N MET A 1 17.31 4.12 -55.49
CA MET A 1 18.23 3.43 -56.42
C MET A 1 19.57 3.27 -55.69
N TYR A 2 20.03 2.01 -55.52
CA TYR A 2 21.39 1.55 -55.13
C TYR A 2 21.93 1.93 -53.72
N ARG A 3 22.53 1.04 -52.91
CA ARG A 3 22.72 -0.41 -52.93
C ARG A 3 23.19 -0.86 -51.52
N SER A 4 22.68 -2.01 -51.08
CA SER A 4 23.22 -3.01 -50.15
C SER A 4 24.66 -2.87 -49.65
N ASN A 5 24.89 -3.20 -48.36
CA ASN A 5 25.95 -4.14 -48.00
C ASN A 5 25.66 -4.92 -46.69
N LYS A 6 25.50 -6.24 -46.85
CA LYS A 6 25.52 -7.26 -45.80
C LYS A 6 26.98 -7.58 -45.48
N VAL A 7 27.35 -7.63 -44.20
CA VAL A 7 28.60 -8.26 -43.75
C VAL A 7 28.24 -9.37 -42.77
N LYS A 8 28.43 -10.62 -43.22
CA LYS A 8 28.39 -11.83 -42.41
C LYS A 8 29.74 -11.98 -41.72
N TRP A 9 29.74 -12.16 -40.40
CA TRP A 9 30.91 -12.63 -39.67
C TRP A 9 30.86 -14.16 -39.58
N ALA A 10 31.86 -14.80 -40.20
CA ALA A 10 32.16 -16.22 -40.06
C ALA A 10 33.18 -16.36 -38.93
N LEU A 11 32.85 -17.16 -37.91
CA LEU A 11 33.81 -17.56 -36.88
C LEU A 11 34.23 -19.00 -37.17
N ILE A 12 35.50 -19.15 -37.52
CA ILE A 12 36.22 -20.41 -37.69
C ILE A 12 36.75 -20.80 -36.31
N CYS A 13 36.36 -21.97 -35.79
CA CYS A 13 37.02 -22.59 -34.65
C CYS A 13 37.69 -23.89 -35.10
N LEU A 14 39.01 -23.94 -34.90
CA LEU A 14 39.91 -25.05 -35.14
C LEU A 14 39.49 -26.30 -34.37
N LEU A 15 39.46 -27.44 -35.05
CA LEU A 15 39.54 -28.77 -34.43
C LEU A 15 40.95 -29.00 -33.90
N ALA A 16 41.08 -29.19 -32.59
CA ALA A 16 42.20 -29.89 -31.98
C ALA A 16 41.78 -31.33 -31.68
N ALA A 17 42.42 -32.29 -32.35
CA ALA A 17 42.23 -33.71 -32.11
C ALA A 17 42.96 -34.12 -30.81
N VAL A 18 42.21 -34.65 -29.85
CA VAL A 18 42.75 -35.35 -28.67
C VAL A 18 42.41 -36.83 -28.81
N PRO A 19 43.38 -37.76 -28.67
CA PRO A 19 43.11 -39.19 -28.81
C PRO A 19 42.33 -39.74 -27.62
N ALA A 20 41.44 -40.68 -27.96
CA ALA A 20 40.53 -41.37 -27.07
C ALA A 20 41.24 -42.16 -25.95
N ALA A 21 40.85 -41.87 -24.70
CA ALA A 21 40.96 -42.82 -23.59
C ALA A 21 39.57 -43.40 -23.35
N GLY A 22 39.48 -44.74 -23.34
CA GLY A 22 38.23 -45.49 -23.37
C GLY A 22 37.27 -45.14 -22.25
N ALA A 23 36.07 -44.70 -22.63
CA ALA A 23 34.88 -44.83 -21.81
C ALA A 23 34.28 -46.22 -22.09
N GLY A 24 34.11 -47.03 -21.03
CA GLY A 24 33.28 -48.23 -21.09
C GLY A 24 31.85 -47.89 -21.54
N PRO A 25 31.03 -48.89 -21.91
CA PRO A 25 29.66 -48.62 -22.32
C PRO A 25 28.97 -47.82 -21.21
N ALA A 26 28.62 -46.58 -21.55
CA ALA A 26 27.76 -45.77 -20.71
C ALA A 26 26.46 -46.54 -20.56
N THR A 27 26.23 -47.07 -19.36
CA THR A 27 24.91 -47.52 -18.95
C THR A 27 23.97 -46.35 -19.21
N ALA A 28 23.02 -46.56 -20.13
CA ALA A 28 21.89 -45.67 -20.26
C ALA A 28 21.27 -45.57 -18.86
N VAL A 29 21.42 -44.41 -18.23
CA VAL A 29 20.60 -44.04 -17.09
C VAL A 29 19.21 -43.88 -17.70
N ASN A 30 18.47 -45.00 -17.75
CA ASN A 30 17.03 -44.95 -17.83
C ASN A 30 16.60 -44.10 -16.64
N ALA A 31 16.30 -42.83 -16.91
CA ALA A 31 15.44 -42.08 -16.03
C ALA A 31 14.20 -42.96 -15.88
N GLN A 32 14.03 -43.55 -14.70
CA GLN A 32 12.77 -44.14 -14.29
C GLN A 32 11.79 -42.99 -14.33
N SER A 33 11.08 -42.86 -15.45
CA SER A 33 9.81 -42.16 -15.50
C SER A 33 8.97 -42.80 -14.41
N ALA A 34 8.78 -42.07 -13.31
CA ALA A 34 7.85 -42.46 -12.27
C ALA A 34 6.55 -42.81 -12.99
N ALA A 35 6.10 -44.04 -12.78
CA ALA A 35 4.93 -44.56 -13.46
C ALA A 35 3.77 -43.59 -13.24
N TYR A 36 3.30 -43.01 -14.33
CA TYR A 36 2.11 -42.19 -14.43
C TYR A 36 0.98 -42.78 -13.57
N GLN A 37 0.50 -42.03 -12.57
CA GLN A 37 -0.75 -42.37 -11.91
C GLN A 37 -1.86 -42.17 -12.92
N ARG A 38 -2.38 -43.30 -13.40
CA ARG A 38 -3.57 -43.36 -14.25
C ARG A 38 -4.72 -42.61 -13.58
N ASP A 39 -5.50 -41.86 -14.37
CA ASP A 39 -6.87 -41.46 -14.04
C ASP A 39 -7.74 -42.72 -13.90
N VAL A 40 -7.49 -43.54 -12.89
CA VAL A 40 -8.37 -44.65 -12.52
C VAL A 40 -9.40 -44.06 -11.59
N LEU A 41 -10.68 -44.18 -11.95
CA LEU A 41 -11.78 -44.01 -10.99
C LEU A 41 -11.42 -44.82 -9.73
N SER A 42 -11.70 -44.29 -8.54
CA SER A 42 -11.43 -45.03 -7.31
C SER A 42 -12.07 -46.43 -7.40
N ALA A 43 -11.51 -47.45 -6.75
CA ALA A 43 -12.03 -48.82 -6.88
C ALA A 43 -13.53 -48.94 -6.50
N ALA A 44 -14.06 -48.01 -5.71
CA ALA A 44 -15.47 -47.90 -5.34
C ALA A 44 -16.37 -47.25 -6.43
N GLN A 45 -15.77 -46.59 -7.43
CA GLN A 45 -16.43 -45.87 -8.53
C GLN A 45 -16.23 -46.54 -9.89
N GLN A 46 -15.50 -47.66 -9.97
CA GLN A 46 -15.33 -48.41 -11.21
C GLN A 46 -16.67 -48.97 -11.68
N LEU A 47 -17.09 -48.54 -12.87
CA LEU A 47 -18.33 -49.00 -13.49
C LEU A 47 -18.09 -50.27 -14.31
N PRO A 48 -19.14 -51.04 -14.62
CA PRO A 48 -19.03 -52.21 -15.48
C PRO A 48 -18.41 -51.88 -16.84
N LEU A 49 -17.53 -52.76 -17.31
CA LEU A 49 -16.97 -52.72 -18.66
C LEU A 49 -17.98 -53.28 -19.66
N VAL A 50 -18.02 -52.71 -20.87
CA VAL A 50 -18.81 -53.24 -21.99
C VAL A 50 -17.87 -53.91 -22.98
N TYR A 51 -17.76 -55.23 -22.90
CA TYR A 51 -16.96 -56.02 -23.83
C TYR A 51 -17.60 -56.06 -25.21
N VAL A 52 -16.84 -55.68 -26.25
CA VAL A 52 -17.25 -55.76 -27.66
C VAL A 52 -16.63 -56.94 -28.39
N THR A 53 -15.50 -57.44 -27.88
CA THR A 53 -14.92 -58.72 -28.26
C THR A 53 -14.46 -59.46 -27.01
N LYS A 54 -13.70 -60.55 -27.16
CA LYS A 54 -13.12 -61.27 -26.03
C LYS A 54 -12.10 -60.41 -25.25
N ASN A 55 -11.31 -59.61 -25.96
CA ASN A 55 -10.23 -58.82 -25.36
C ASN A 55 -10.36 -57.31 -25.54
N ALA A 56 -11.40 -56.81 -26.23
CA ALA A 56 -11.66 -55.39 -26.39
C ALA A 56 -12.95 -54.97 -25.67
N TYR A 57 -12.91 -53.80 -25.03
CA TYR A 57 -14.03 -53.29 -24.24
C TYR A 57 -14.09 -51.76 -24.21
N PHE A 58 -15.30 -51.26 -23.94
CA PHE A 58 -15.59 -49.86 -23.65
C PHE A 58 -15.69 -49.66 -22.13
N GLU A 59 -15.11 -48.56 -21.66
CA GLU A 59 -15.11 -48.13 -20.26
C GLU A 59 -15.55 -46.67 -20.19
N LEU A 60 -16.47 -46.33 -19.29
CA LEU A 60 -16.81 -44.93 -19.04
C LEU A 60 -15.76 -44.33 -18.12
N LYS A 61 -14.87 -43.51 -18.69
CA LYS A 61 -13.74 -42.91 -17.99
C LYS A 61 -14.19 -41.77 -17.06
N ASN A 62 -15.11 -40.94 -17.54
CA ASN A 62 -15.74 -39.89 -16.75
C ASN A 62 -17.10 -39.50 -17.33
N ALA A 63 -17.95 -38.89 -16.49
CA ALA A 63 -19.18 -38.22 -16.89
C ALA A 63 -19.54 -37.08 -15.93
N VAL A 64 -20.08 -35.97 -16.42
CA VAL A 64 -20.56 -34.85 -15.58
C VAL A 64 -21.67 -34.12 -16.30
N ILE A 65 -22.67 -33.67 -15.54
CA ILE A 65 -23.70 -32.75 -16.02
C ILE A 65 -23.36 -31.36 -15.49
N LEU A 66 -23.25 -30.38 -16.37
CA LEU A 66 -23.06 -28.97 -16.01
C LEU A 66 -24.19 -28.12 -16.57
N PRO A 67 -24.61 -27.06 -15.85
CA PRO A 67 -25.49 -26.04 -16.41
C PRO A 67 -24.85 -25.38 -17.63
N SER A 68 -25.64 -25.10 -18.66
CA SER A 68 -25.26 -24.34 -19.86
C SER A 68 -26.34 -23.30 -20.20
N GLU A 69 -26.06 -22.41 -21.15
CA GLU A 69 -27.01 -21.35 -21.57
C GLU A 69 -28.36 -21.90 -22.05
N THR A 70 -28.38 -23.13 -22.58
CA THR A 70 -29.57 -23.76 -23.16
C THR A 70 -30.14 -24.89 -22.29
N GLY A 71 -29.81 -24.92 -20.99
CA GLY A 71 -30.18 -25.97 -20.04
C GLY A 71 -28.99 -26.84 -19.62
N ASN A 72 -29.23 -28.00 -19.04
CA ASN A 72 -28.14 -28.90 -18.63
C ASN A 72 -27.42 -29.56 -19.82
N MET A 73 -26.10 -29.76 -19.68
CA MET A 73 -25.28 -30.44 -20.66
C MET A 73 -24.47 -31.55 -20.01
N LEU A 74 -24.60 -32.75 -20.56
CA LEU A 74 -23.79 -33.90 -20.20
C LEU A 74 -22.48 -33.87 -20.99
N PHE A 75 -21.36 -34.09 -20.30
CA PHE A 75 -20.04 -34.33 -20.85
C PHE A 75 -19.57 -35.69 -20.38
N PHE A 76 -18.99 -36.50 -21.27
CA PHE A 76 -18.46 -37.81 -20.87
C PHE A 76 -17.35 -38.28 -21.81
N THR A 77 -16.45 -39.10 -21.29
CA THR A 77 -15.40 -39.76 -22.06
C THR A 77 -15.54 -41.27 -21.97
N MET A 78 -15.56 -41.93 -23.12
CA MET A 78 -15.44 -43.38 -23.24
C MET A 78 -14.01 -43.75 -23.65
N THR A 79 -13.38 -44.64 -22.90
CA THR A 79 -12.12 -45.27 -23.28
C THR A 79 -12.44 -46.59 -23.96
N VAL A 80 -11.84 -46.83 -25.12
CA VAL A 80 -11.86 -48.12 -25.81
C VAL A 80 -10.50 -48.76 -25.65
N ASP A 81 -10.44 -49.88 -24.93
CA ASP A 81 -9.26 -50.75 -24.85
C ASP A 81 -9.36 -51.82 -25.92
N ASN A 82 -8.36 -51.89 -26.80
CA ASN A 82 -8.25 -52.94 -27.78
C ASN A 82 -7.13 -53.92 -27.42
N GLY A 83 -7.45 -54.95 -26.63
CA GLY A 83 -6.55 -56.04 -26.31
C GLY A 83 -6.36 -57.08 -27.43
N GLU A 84 -6.94 -56.87 -28.61
CA GLU A 84 -6.77 -57.79 -29.75
C GLU A 84 -5.45 -57.58 -30.49
N SER A 85 -5.08 -58.54 -31.35
CA SER A 85 -3.88 -58.46 -32.20
C SER A 85 -4.08 -57.62 -33.48
N ALA A 86 -5.30 -57.17 -33.74
CA ALA A 86 -5.67 -56.36 -34.91
C ALA A 86 -6.31 -55.04 -34.46
N ALA A 87 -6.27 -54.03 -35.33
CA ALA A 87 -6.93 -52.76 -35.06
C ALA A 87 -8.47 -52.95 -35.04
N LEU A 88 -9.13 -52.26 -34.12
CA LEU A 88 -10.58 -52.21 -34.01
C LEU A 88 -11.07 -50.91 -34.66
N SER A 89 -12.01 -50.98 -35.60
CA SER A 89 -12.63 -49.79 -36.20
C SER A 89 -13.62 -49.19 -35.21
N PHE A 90 -13.44 -47.92 -34.83
CA PHE A 90 -14.41 -47.19 -34.02
C PHE A 90 -15.67 -46.85 -34.82
N LEU A 91 -15.58 -46.79 -36.15
CA LEU A 91 -16.71 -46.48 -37.03
C LEU A 91 -17.81 -47.55 -36.98
N ASP A 92 -17.48 -48.74 -36.49
CA ASP A 92 -18.43 -49.84 -36.32
C ASP A 92 -19.28 -49.67 -35.05
N TYR A 93 -18.95 -48.70 -34.19
CA TYR A 93 -19.57 -48.49 -32.89
C TYR A 93 -20.05 -47.04 -32.69
N TRP A 94 -21.06 -46.85 -31.85
CA TRP A 94 -21.38 -45.55 -31.26
C TRP A 94 -21.98 -45.69 -29.88
N VAL A 95 -22.15 -44.55 -29.21
CA VAL A 95 -22.73 -44.46 -27.87
C VAL A 95 -24.07 -43.72 -27.94
N ARG A 96 -25.13 -44.35 -27.44
CA ARG A 96 -26.42 -43.69 -27.18
C ARG A 96 -26.58 -43.43 -25.70
N VAL A 97 -27.01 -42.22 -25.36
CA VAL A 97 -27.35 -41.86 -23.98
C VAL A 97 -28.87 -41.85 -23.86
N GLY A 98 -29.40 -42.50 -22.83
CA GLY A 98 -30.82 -42.46 -22.53
C GLY A 98 -31.06 -42.41 -21.03
N SER A 99 -32.20 -41.85 -20.63
CA SER A 99 -32.68 -41.94 -19.26
C SER A 99 -33.30 -43.32 -18.98
N LYS A 100 -33.34 -43.73 -17.72
CA LYS A 100 -34.09 -44.91 -17.24
C LYS A 100 -35.58 -44.84 -17.56
N SER A 101 -36.13 -43.63 -17.75
CA SER A 101 -37.51 -43.40 -18.20
C SER A 101 -37.72 -43.52 -19.72
N GLY A 102 -36.66 -43.74 -20.50
CA GLY A 102 -36.74 -43.98 -21.94
C GLY A 102 -36.54 -42.76 -22.84
N THR A 103 -36.31 -41.56 -22.30
CA THR A 103 -35.91 -40.38 -23.08
C THR A 103 -34.49 -40.56 -23.60
N GLU A 104 -34.28 -40.40 -24.90
CA GLU A 104 -32.95 -40.45 -25.52
C GLU A 104 -32.33 -39.05 -25.64
N PHE A 105 -31.01 -38.98 -25.44
CA PHE A 105 -30.21 -37.76 -25.57
C PHE A 105 -29.15 -37.99 -26.64
N GLU A 106 -29.12 -37.12 -27.65
CA GLU A 106 -28.17 -37.23 -28.76
C GLU A 106 -26.75 -36.85 -28.29
N ALA A 107 -25.89 -37.85 -28.15
CA ALA A 107 -24.48 -37.66 -27.81
C ALA A 107 -23.65 -37.38 -29.06
N GLN A 108 -22.93 -36.27 -29.06
CA GLN A 108 -22.08 -35.83 -30.15
C GLN A 108 -20.61 -35.94 -29.76
N LEU A 109 -19.80 -36.54 -30.64
CA LEU A 109 -18.36 -36.65 -30.47
C LEU A 109 -17.68 -35.29 -30.68
N LEU A 110 -16.74 -34.92 -29.80
CA LEU A 110 -15.95 -33.70 -29.95
C LEU A 110 -15.19 -33.71 -31.30
N PRO A 111 -15.08 -32.56 -32.00
CA PRO A 111 -14.45 -32.53 -33.32
C PRO A 111 -13.02 -33.09 -33.37
N GLN A 112 -12.23 -32.87 -32.31
CA GLN A 112 -10.87 -33.40 -32.19
C GLN A 112 -10.79 -34.93 -32.19
N ASP A 113 -11.87 -35.60 -31.78
CA ASP A 113 -11.93 -37.06 -31.70
C ASP A 113 -12.54 -37.69 -32.96
N LYS A 114 -13.19 -36.91 -33.84
CA LYS A 114 -13.79 -37.41 -35.11
C LYS A 114 -12.76 -38.00 -36.08
N ALA A 115 -11.48 -37.64 -35.93
CA ALA A 115 -10.39 -38.20 -36.73
C ALA A 115 -9.90 -39.58 -36.23
N LYS A 116 -10.26 -39.99 -35.00
CA LYS A 116 -9.84 -41.25 -34.36
C LYS A 116 -10.69 -42.42 -34.87
N LYS A 117 -10.46 -42.86 -36.10
CA LYS A 117 -11.28 -43.90 -36.75
C LYS A 117 -10.97 -45.31 -36.30
N ASP A 118 -9.76 -45.56 -35.83
CA ASP A 118 -9.27 -46.88 -35.47
C ASP A 118 -8.62 -46.86 -34.08
N ILE A 119 -8.81 -47.94 -33.32
CA ILE A 119 -8.10 -48.23 -32.08
C ILE A 119 -7.03 -49.28 -32.41
N PRO A 120 -5.74 -48.91 -32.45
CA PRO A 120 -4.67 -49.86 -32.79
C PRO A 120 -4.61 -51.05 -31.82
N ALA A 121 -4.06 -52.16 -32.29
CA ALA A 121 -3.85 -53.37 -31.48
C ALA A 121 -3.03 -53.07 -30.22
N GLY A 122 -3.50 -53.53 -29.07
CA GLY A 122 -2.89 -53.34 -27.75
C GLY A 122 -2.93 -51.90 -27.21
N GLN A 123 -3.68 -51.00 -27.84
CA GLN A 123 -3.77 -49.59 -27.45
C GLN A 123 -5.12 -49.27 -26.79
N ARG A 124 -5.13 -48.16 -26.05
CA ARG A 124 -6.34 -47.52 -25.53
C ARG A 124 -6.54 -46.17 -26.19
N VAL A 125 -7.77 -45.85 -26.56
CA VAL A 125 -8.11 -44.56 -27.16
C VAL A 125 -9.33 -43.96 -26.46
N ASP A 126 -9.22 -42.68 -26.09
CA ASP A 126 -10.29 -41.91 -25.46
C ASP A 126 -11.13 -41.17 -26.51
N TYR A 127 -12.45 -41.23 -26.33
CA TYR A 127 -13.47 -40.56 -27.13
C TYR A 127 -14.35 -39.71 -26.24
N SER A 128 -14.37 -38.40 -26.48
CA SER A 128 -15.06 -37.41 -25.65
C SER A 128 -16.33 -36.92 -26.32
N PHE A 129 -17.41 -36.85 -25.55
CA PHE A 129 -18.76 -36.57 -26.03
C PHE A 129 -19.42 -35.47 -25.21
N TYR A 130 -20.41 -34.84 -25.84
CA TYR A 130 -21.34 -33.95 -25.16
C TYR A 130 -22.78 -34.21 -25.63
N ALA A 131 -23.76 -34.00 -24.76
CA ALA A 131 -25.18 -34.13 -25.07
C ALA A 131 -26.00 -33.11 -24.27
N PRO A 132 -26.91 -32.33 -24.88
CA PRO A 132 -27.89 -31.57 -24.13
C PRO A 132 -28.84 -32.53 -23.40
N VAL A 133 -29.14 -32.25 -22.13
CA VAL A 133 -30.04 -33.05 -21.29
C VAL A 133 -31.04 -32.13 -20.59
N ASN A 134 -32.14 -32.70 -20.09
CA ASN A 134 -33.15 -31.89 -19.39
C ASN A 134 -32.64 -31.43 -18.02
N ASP A 135 -33.16 -30.31 -17.54
CA ASP A 135 -32.73 -29.68 -16.27
C ASP A 135 -32.89 -30.58 -15.03
N SER A 136 -33.81 -31.56 -15.09
CA SER A 136 -34.08 -32.50 -14.00
C SER A 136 -33.27 -33.79 -14.07
N VAL A 137 -32.46 -34.00 -15.11
CA VAL A 137 -31.71 -35.25 -15.32
C VAL A 137 -30.47 -35.26 -14.44
N THR A 138 -30.30 -36.32 -13.66
CA THR A 138 -29.07 -36.62 -12.90
C THR A 138 -28.26 -37.70 -13.62
N LEU A 139 -26.99 -37.92 -13.25
CA LEU A 139 -26.25 -39.07 -13.81
C LEU A 139 -26.89 -40.40 -13.40
N GLY A 140 -27.48 -40.50 -12.21
CA GLY A 140 -28.20 -41.69 -11.76
C GLY A 140 -29.31 -42.12 -12.70
N ASP A 141 -29.91 -41.17 -13.42
CA ASP A 141 -30.96 -41.44 -14.40
C ASP A 141 -30.42 -41.97 -15.72
N LEU A 142 -29.13 -41.84 -16.01
CA LEU A 142 -28.56 -42.10 -17.33
C LEU A 142 -28.06 -43.53 -17.52
N GLN A 143 -28.20 -44.00 -18.76
CA GLN A 143 -27.66 -45.24 -19.29
C GLN A 143 -26.91 -44.95 -20.60
N PHE A 144 -25.64 -45.37 -20.66
CA PHE A 144 -24.74 -45.23 -21.80
C PHE A 144 -24.71 -46.58 -22.54
N ARG A 145 -25.43 -46.66 -23.66
CA ARG A 145 -25.52 -47.87 -24.48
C ARG A 145 -24.47 -47.84 -25.57
N VAL A 146 -23.62 -48.85 -25.63
CA VAL A 146 -22.70 -49.07 -26.74
C VAL A 146 -23.44 -49.91 -27.78
N THR A 147 -23.52 -49.40 -29.00
CA THR A 147 -24.20 -50.03 -30.12
C THR A 147 -23.19 -50.34 -31.21
N HIS A 148 -23.42 -51.43 -31.93
CA HIS A 148 -22.57 -51.91 -33.02
C HIS A 148 -23.40 -52.08 -34.29
N TRP A 149 -22.81 -51.76 -35.45
CA TRP A 149 -23.38 -52.08 -36.75
C TRP A 149 -23.33 -53.60 -36.99
N ASN A 150 -24.48 -54.25 -36.91
CA ASN A 150 -24.64 -55.66 -37.27
C ASN A 150 -25.44 -55.81 -38.56
N TYR A 151 -24.74 -55.86 -39.69
CA TYR A 151 -25.33 -56.02 -41.03
C TYR A 151 -26.06 -57.34 -41.25
N ASN A 152 -26.01 -58.28 -40.30
CA ASN A 152 -26.77 -59.53 -40.34
C ASN A 152 -28.17 -59.39 -39.70
N LEU A 153 -28.46 -58.27 -39.03
CA LEU A 153 -29.78 -57.98 -38.45
C LEU A 153 -30.59 -57.08 -39.37
N ALA A 154 -31.91 -57.28 -39.41
CA ALA A 154 -32.81 -56.42 -40.18
C ALA A 154 -32.78 -54.96 -39.70
N ALA A 155 -32.55 -54.73 -38.41
CA ALA A 155 -32.39 -53.40 -37.82
C ALA A 155 -31.01 -52.78 -38.08
N LEU A 156 -30.06 -53.55 -38.64
CA LEU A 156 -28.66 -53.21 -38.87
C LEU A 156 -27.86 -52.83 -37.61
N GLU A 157 -28.49 -52.70 -36.46
CA GLU A 157 -27.88 -52.25 -35.20
C GLU A 157 -28.15 -53.27 -34.08
N GLU A 158 -27.17 -53.44 -33.19
CA GLU A 158 -27.34 -54.20 -31.94
C GLU A 158 -26.72 -53.45 -30.76
N THR A 159 -27.36 -53.50 -29.59
CA THR A 159 -26.75 -53.00 -28.35
C THR A 159 -25.83 -54.07 -27.79
N VAL A 160 -24.54 -53.78 -27.71
CA VAL A 160 -23.50 -54.70 -27.25
C VAL A 160 -23.44 -54.72 -25.72
N GLY A 161 -23.76 -53.59 -25.10
CA GLY A 161 -23.91 -53.49 -23.66
C GLY A 161 -24.26 -52.08 -23.22
N SER A 162 -24.40 -51.91 -21.91
CA SER A 162 -24.75 -50.61 -21.33
C SER A 162 -24.06 -50.39 -20.01
N ILE A 163 -23.68 -49.14 -19.76
CA ILE A 163 -23.15 -48.67 -18.49
C ILE A 163 -24.22 -47.80 -17.84
N ALA A 164 -24.54 -48.07 -16.59
CA ALA A 164 -25.47 -47.26 -15.80
C ALA A 164 -24.88 -47.01 -14.42
N PHE A 165 -25.19 -45.84 -13.85
CA PHE A 165 -24.75 -45.51 -12.50
C PHE A 165 -25.61 -46.26 -11.47
N PRO A 166 -24.98 -46.85 -10.42
CA PRO A 166 -25.71 -47.66 -9.44
C PRO A 166 -26.61 -46.81 -8.54
N ASN A 167 -26.20 -45.58 -8.23
CA ASN A 167 -26.93 -44.60 -7.41
C ASN A 167 -26.97 -43.24 -8.11
N ASP A 168 -27.81 -42.34 -7.61
CA ASP A 168 -27.80 -40.93 -8.00
C ASP A 168 -26.46 -40.32 -7.61
N ALA A 169 -25.62 -40.08 -8.61
CA ALA A 169 -24.32 -39.44 -8.47
C ALA A 169 -24.37 -38.05 -9.11
N ASP A 170 -23.84 -37.04 -8.44
CA ASP A 170 -23.81 -35.67 -8.96
C ASP A 170 -22.77 -35.49 -10.08
N SER A 171 -21.68 -36.28 -10.05
CA SER A 171 -20.74 -36.42 -11.16
C SER A 171 -19.92 -37.72 -11.04
N VAL A 172 -19.39 -38.23 -12.15
CA VAL A 172 -18.30 -39.22 -12.21
C VAL A 172 -17.11 -38.60 -12.95
N LEU A 173 -16.76 -37.39 -12.56
CA LEU A 173 -15.35 -37.03 -12.53
C LEU A 173 -14.74 -37.81 -11.35
N SER A 174 -13.45 -38.16 -11.38
CA SER A 174 -12.77 -38.61 -10.15
C SER A 174 -13.15 -37.64 -9.03
N ALA A 175 -13.54 -38.16 -7.87
CA ALA A 175 -13.93 -37.34 -6.72
C ALA A 175 -12.94 -36.18 -6.54
N PRO A 176 -13.39 -34.97 -6.16
CA PRO A 176 -12.50 -33.84 -6.00
C PRO A 176 -11.31 -34.27 -5.15
N SER A 177 -10.12 -34.02 -5.68
CA SER A 177 -8.86 -34.44 -5.09
C SER A 177 -8.02 -33.22 -4.76
N ASP A 178 -7.14 -33.35 -3.78
CA ASP A 178 -6.20 -32.28 -3.41
C ASP A 178 -5.24 -31.94 -4.55
N SER A 179 -5.02 -32.88 -5.48
CA SER A 179 -4.21 -32.70 -6.68
C SER A 179 -4.72 -33.60 -7.81
N ARG A 180 -4.64 -33.14 -9.07
CA ARG A 180 -5.06 -33.88 -10.26
C ARG A 180 -4.14 -33.64 -11.45
N THR A 181 -3.79 -34.69 -12.18
CA THR A 181 -2.98 -34.59 -13.41
C THR A 181 -3.88 -34.31 -14.61
N LEU A 182 -3.72 -33.13 -15.22
CA LEU A 182 -4.34 -32.73 -16.48
C LEU A 182 -3.45 -33.17 -17.64
N ASN A 183 -4.02 -33.84 -18.64
CA ASN A 183 -3.26 -34.29 -19.79
C ASN A 183 -3.49 -33.39 -21.00
N PHE A 184 -2.44 -32.71 -21.45
CA PHE A 184 -2.45 -31.94 -22.69
C PHE A 184 -1.62 -32.67 -23.74
N GLY A 185 -2.21 -33.68 -24.39
CA GLY A 185 -1.46 -34.59 -25.26
C GLY A 185 -0.49 -35.45 -24.46
N SER A 186 0.81 -35.39 -24.79
CA SER A 186 1.88 -36.11 -24.08
C SER A 186 2.44 -35.36 -22.85
N PHE A 187 1.83 -34.25 -22.46
CA PHE A 187 2.33 -33.39 -21.39
C PHE A 187 1.41 -33.47 -20.16
N PRO A 188 1.81 -34.21 -19.12
CA PRO A 188 1.08 -34.26 -17.86
C PRO A 188 1.36 -32.99 -17.03
N VAL A 189 0.29 -32.30 -16.62
CA VAL A 189 0.35 -31.12 -15.76
C VAL A 189 -0.43 -31.40 -14.49
N GLU A 190 0.28 -31.50 -13.37
CA GLU A 190 -0.35 -31.64 -12.06
C GLU A 190 -0.94 -30.30 -11.60
N ALA A 191 -2.21 -30.29 -11.21
CA ALA A 191 -2.95 -29.13 -10.76
C ALA A 191 -3.44 -29.32 -9.32
N GLN A 192 -3.26 -28.30 -8.46
CA GLN A 192 -3.66 -28.33 -7.06
C GLN A 192 -4.09 -26.93 -6.60
N VAL A 193 -5.18 -26.82 -5.85
CA VAL A 193 -5.51 -25.57 -5.13
C VAL A 193 -4.76 -25.57 -3.80
N THR A 194 -3.79 -24.69 -3.64
CA THR A 194 -2.91 -24.66 -2.46
C THR A 194 -3.44 -23.77 -1.34
N LYS A 195 -4.20 -22.74 -1.68
CA LYS A 195 -4.71 -21.74 -0.73
C LYS A 195 -6.10 -21.24 -1.12
N ASN A 196 -6.91 -20.94 -0.12
CA ASN A 196 -8.22 -20.31 -0.24
C ASN A 196 -8.32 -19.17 0.77
N TYR A 197 -8.45 -17.95 0.25
CA TYR A 197 -8.71 -16.76 1.04
C TYR A 197 -10.10 -16.26 0.72
N VAL A 198 -10.91 -16.00 1.74
CA VAL A 198 -12.26 -15.46 1.57
C VAL A 198 -12.33 -14.10 2.23
N GLN A 199 -12.61 -13.09 1.41
CA GLN A 199 -12.89 -11.74 1.87
C GLN A 199 -14.40 -11.54 1.92
N GLU A 200 -14.91 -11.08 3.07
CA GLU A 200 -16.29 -10.67 3.18
C GLU A 200 -16.45 -9.22 2.71
N LYS A 201 -17.40 -9.01 1.80
CA LYS A 201 -17.95 -7.70 1.43
C LYS A 201 -19.40 -7.66 1.93
N GLU A 202 -19.97 -6.47 2.07
CA GLU A 202 -21.29 -6.23 2.71
C GLU A 202 -22.32 -7.36 2.48
N ALA A 203 -22.65 -7.65 1.20
CA ALA A 203 -23.62 -8.68 0.80
C ALA A 203 -23.01 -9.92 0.11
N HIS A 204 -21.71 -9.91 -0.18
CA HIS A 204 -21.07 -10.91 -1.04
C HIS A 204 -19.72 -11.38 -0.48
N LEU A 205 -19.28 -12.55 -0.92
CA LEU A 205 -17.93 -13.07 -0.67
C LEU A 205 -17.08 -12.87 -1.92
N SER A 206 -15.80 -12.56 -1.71
CA SER A 206 -14.80 -12.48 -2.76
C SER A 206 -13.69 -13.51 -2.47
N PRO A 207 -13.80 -14.74 -3.01
CA PRO A 207 -12.77 -15.75 -2.84
C PRO A 207 -11.55 -15.45 -3.72
N ARG A 208 -10.37 -15.75 -3.18
CA ARG A 208 -9.08 -15.69 -3.86
C ARG A 208 -8.38 -17.03 -3.65
N LEU A 209 -8.20 -17.78 -4.73
CA LEU A 209 -7.58 -19.11 -4.70
C LEU A 209 -6.20 -19.08 -5.33
N MET A 210 -5.29 -19.92 -4.83
CA MET A 210 -3.99 -20.17 -5.47
C MET A 210 -4.03 -21.54 -6.14
N LEU A 211 -4.00 -21.55 -7.47
CA LEU A 211 -3.90 -22.76 -8.29
C LEU A 211 -2.44 -22.99 -8.68
N LYS A 212 -1.83 -24.05 -8.17
CA LYS A 212 -0.49 -24.49 -8.55
C LYS A 212 -0.58 -25.48 -9.71
N LEU A 213 0.14 -25.18 -10.80
CA LEU A 213 0.27 -26.04 -11.96
C LEU A 213 1.73 -26.47 -12.13
N THR A 214 2.01 -27.77 -12.15
CA THR A 214 3.37 -28.33 -12.27
C THR A 214 3.47 -29.20 -13.50
N ASN A 215 4.36 -28.87 -14.44
CA ASN A 215 4.60 -29.72 -15.60
C ASN A 215 5.46 -30.92 -15.21
N ARG A 216 4.85 -32.11 -15.19
CA ARG A 216 5.50 -33.40 -14.91
C ARG A 216 6.05 -34.09 -16.17
N GLY A 217 6.00 -33.38 -17.30
CA GLY A 217 6.50 -33.84 -18.59
C GLY A 217 7.96 -33.44 -18.83
N GLY A 218 8.60 -34.12 -19.78
CA GLY A 218 10.02 -33.90 -20.13
C GLY A 218 10.29 -32.70 -21.04
N SER A 219 9.30 -31.87 -21.40
CA SER A 219 9.53 -30.67 -22.22
C SER A 219 8.57 -29.53 -21.86
N SER A 220 8.94 -28.31 -22.21
CA SER A 220 8.14 -27.11 -21.92
C SER A 220 6.80 -27.11 -22.66
N LEU A 221 5.74 -26.71 -21.97
CA LEU A 221 4.37 -26.64 -22.49
C LEU A 221 3.83 -25.21 -22.33
N LYS A 222 3.13 -24.73 -23.36
CA LYS A 222 2.25 -23.57 -23.25
C LYS A 222 0.82 -24.07 -23.06
N LEU A 223 0.17 -23.66 -21.97
CA LEU A 223 -1.18 -24.12 -21.66
C LEU A 223 -2.21 -23.52 -22.62
N PRO A 224 -3.32 -24.23 -22.90
CA PRO A 224 -4.47 -23.62 -23.55
C PRO A 224 -5.13 -22.57 -22.63
N GLY A 225 -6.02 -21.74 -23.19
CA GLY A 225 -6.80 -20.77 -22.41
C GLY A 225 -7.82 -21.43 -21.50
N LEU A 226 -7.37 -22.00 -20.38
CA LEU A 226 -8.20 -22.67 -19.39
C LEU A 226 -9.21 -21.70 -18.75
N GLN A 227 -10.38 -22.23 -18.42
CA GLN A 227 -11.42 -21.54 -17.68
C GLN A 227 -11.63 -22.20 -16.33
N TYR A 228 -12.06 -21.40 -15.36
CA TYR A 228 -12.18 -21.81 -13.96
C TYR A 228 -13.55 -21.42 -13.43
N ALA A 229 -14.16 -22.29 -12.66
CA ALA A 229 -15.39 -22.00 -11.92
C ALA A 229 -15.30 -22.59 -10.51
N LEU A 230 -15.81 -21.88 -9.52
CA LEU A 230 -16.02 -22.39 -8.18
C LEU A 230 -17.40 -23.04 -8.10
N ARG A 231 -17.46 -24.32 -7.80
CA ARG A 231 -18.72 -25.04 -7.55
C ARG A 231 -18.92 -25.22 -6.05
N THR A 232 -20.10 -24.84 -5.57
CA THR A 232 -20.52 -24.98 -4.17
C THR A 232 -21.16 -26.35 -3.94
N ALA A 233 -21.29 -26.77 -2.68
CA ALA A 233 -21.97 -28.02 -2.31
C ALA A 233 -23.41 -28.14 -2.84
N GLY A 234 -24.11 -27.02 -3.09
CA GLY A 234 -25.44 -27.00 -3.71
C GLY A 234 -25.44 -27.11 -5.23
N GLY A 235 -24.29 -27.36 -5.87
CA GLY A 235 -24.14 -27.49 -7.32
C GLY A 235 -24.05 -26.16 -8.10
N ALA A 236 -24.35 -25.03 -7.46
CA ALA A 236 -24.20 -23.71 -8.07
C ALA A 236 -22.72 -23.44 -8.41
N SER A 237 -22.48 -22.96 -9.63
CA SER A 237 -21.15 -22.69 -10.18
C SER A 237 -20.97 -21.20 -10.45
N TYR A 238 -19.86 -20.64 -9.96
CA TYR A 238 -19.51 -19.22 -10.09
C TYR A 238 -18.21 -19.09 -10.88
N PRO A 239 -18.14 -18.24 -11.92
CA PRO A 239 -16.92 -18.07 -12.69
C PRO A 239 -15.79 -17.52 -11.81
N LEU A 240 -14.58 -18.02 -12.05
CA LEU A 240 -13.34 -17.52 -11.46
C LEU A 240 -12.46 -16.93 -12.56
N GLU A 241 -11.92 -15.75 -12.29
CA GLU A 241 -11.01 -15.05 -13.20
C GLU A 241 -9.56 -15.30 -12.80
N ALA A 242 -8.73 -15.74 -13.73
CA ALA A 242 -7.29 -15.81 -13.51
C ALA A 242 -6.66 -14.42 -13.65
N VAL A 243 -5.94 -13.96 -12.63
CA VAL A 243 -5.24 -12.67 -12.66
C VAL A 243 -4.26 -12.61 -13.82
N VAL A 244 -3.45 -13.66 -13.97
CA VAL A 244 -2.60 -13.89 -15.13
C VAL A 244 -3.09 -15.16 -15.82
N PRO A 245 -3.63 -15.08 -17.05
CA PRO A 245 -4.12 -16.25 -17.75
C PRO A 245 -3.04 -17.30 -17.97
N ALA A 246 -3.39 -18.58 -17.78
CA ALA A 246 -2.47 -19.71 -17.90
C ALA A 246 -1.79 -19.80 -19.27
N ASP A 247 -2.47 -19.38 -20.34
CA ASP A 247 -1.96 -19.37 -21.71
C ASP A 247 -0.91 -18.27 -21.97
N LYS A 248 -0.69 -17.36 -21.01
CA LYS A 248 0.40 -16.38 -21.03
C LYS A 248 1.65 -16.90 -20.33
N GLN A 249 1.56 -18.03 -19.64
CA GLN A 249 2.66 -18.63 -18.91
C GLN A 249 3.23 -19.84 -19.69
N GLN A 250 4.54 -20.03 -19.58
CA GLN A 250 5.22 -21.21 -20.11
C GLN A 250 5.59 -22.11 -18.94
N LEU A 251 5.13 -23.36 -18.95
CA LEU A 251 5.46 -24.33 -17.93
C LEU A 251 6.67 -25.14 -18.38
N THR A 252 7.82 -24.90 -17.75
CA THR A 252 9.03 -25.70 -17.95
C THR A 252 8.98 -27.01 -17.15
N PRO A 253 9.70 -28.07 -17.56
CA PRO A 253 9.72 -29.35 -16.85
C PRO A 253 10.03 -29.22 -15.35
N GLU A 254 9.25 -29.90 -14.52
CA GLU A 254 9.33 -29.94 -13.04
C GLU A 254 9.23 -28.59 -12.33
N VAL A 255 8.89 -27.51 -13.04
CA VAL A 255 8.67 -26.19 -12.44
C VAL A 255 7.17 -25.99 -12.25
N SER A 256 6.82 -25.54 -11.04
CA SER A 256 5.47 -25.13 -10.71
C SER A 256 5.26 -23.66 -11.04
N VAL A 257 4.08 -23.34 -11.55
CA VAL A 257 3.59 -21.98 -11.70
C VAL A 257 2.34 -21.83 -10.85
N GLU A 258 2.26 -20.76 -10.07
CA GLU A 258 1.06 -20.43 -9.30
C GLU A 258 0.22 -19.39 -10.06
N ILE A 259 -1.07 -19.68 -10.17
CA ILE A 259 -2.08 -18.83 -10.79
C ILE A 259 -3.05 -18.41 -9.70
N GLN A 260 -3.18 -17.11 -9.50
CA GLN A 260 -4.21 -16.55 -8.64
C GLN A 260 -5.56 -16.51 -9.38
N LEU A 261 -6.58 -17.13 -8.79
CA LEU A 261 -7.96 -17.10 -9.25
C LEU A 261 -8.80 -16.19 -8.33
N LYS A 262 -9.65 -15.33 -8.90
CA LYS A 262 -10.51 -14.38 -8.17
C LYS A 262 -11.99 -14.63 -8.48
N GLY A 263 -12.83 -14.61 -7.45
CA GLY A 263 -14.29 -14.50 -7.56
C GLY A 263 -14.77 -13.19 -6.94
N THR A 264 -15.77 -12.53 -7.52
CA THR A 264 -16.15 -11.15 -7.16
C THR A 264 -17.58 -10.99 -6.61
N LEU A 265 -18.47 -11.98 -6.73
CA LEU A 265 -19.89 -11.84 -6.38
C LEU A 265 -20.55 -13.15 -5.88
N LEU A 266 -19.96 -13.82 -4.90
CA LEU A 266 -20.59 -15.00 -4.32
C LEU A 266 -21.59 -14.57 -3.23
N PRO A 267 -22.82 -15.10 -3.17
CA PRO A 267 -23.74 -14.79 -2.08
C PRO A 267 -23.19 -15.34 -0.75
N LYS A 268 -23.45 -14.66 0.38
CA LYS A 268 -23.01 -15.15 1.70
C LYS A 268 -23.54 -16.56 2.04
N SER A 269 -24.70 -16.95 1.50
CA SER A 269 -25.22 -18.32 1.62
C SER A 269 -24.33 -19.38 0.97
N ALA A 270 -23.43 -19.00 0.05
CA ALA A 270 -22.44 -19.89 -0.54
C ALA A 270 -21.22 -20.13 0.36
N ALA A 271 -21.07 -19.43 1.49
CA ALA A 271 -19.97 -19.63 2.45
C ALA A 271 -19.96 -21.03 3.11
N THR A 272 -21.12 -21.70 3.14
CA THR A 272 -21.30 -22.95 3.88
C THR A 272 -21.10 -24.15 2.96
N GLY A 273 -20.13 -25.00 3.26
CA GLY A 273 -19.88 -26.28 2.58
C GLY A 273 -18.49 -26.38 1.98
N GLU A 274 -18.19 -27.55 1.40
CA GLU A 274 -16.96 -27.80 0.67
C GLU A 274 -17.06 -27.17 -0.73
N TRP A 275 -16.09 -26.36 -1.11
CA TRP A 275 -15.97 -25.81 -2.46
C TRP A 275 -15.04 -26.68 -3.30
N GLU A 276 -15.27 -26.68 -4.61
CA GLU A 276 -14.36 -27.27 -5.57
C GLU A 276 -14.12 -26.31 -6.76
N VAL A 277 -12.92 -26.38 -7.33
CA VAL A 277 -12.58 -25.66 -8.56
C VAL A 277 -12.75 -26.59 -9.74
N VAL A 278 -13.70 -26.27 -10.61
CA VAL A 278 -13.88 -26.92 -11.91
C VAL A 278 -12.97 -26.23 -12.92
N ILE A 279 -12.10 -27.01 -13.56
CA ILE A 279 -11.22 -26.55 -14.64
C ILE A 279 -11.81 -27.04 -15.96
N SER A 280 -12.01 -26.12 -16.90
CA SER A 280 -12.54 -26.40 -18.23
C SER A 280 -11.59 -25.95 -19.33
N GLN A 281 -11.57 -26.70 -20.43
CA GLN A 281 -10.87 -26.35 -21.65
C GLN A 281 -11.89 -25.90 -22.71
N PRO A 282 -11.73 -24.72 -23.32
CA PRO A 282 -12.58 -24.31 -24.43
C PRO A 282 -12.23 -25.12 -25.68
N VAL A 283 -13.23 -25.81 -26.23
CA VAL A 283 -13.13 -26.62 -27.45
C VAL A 283 -14.06 -26.04 -28.50
N SER A 284 -13.56 -25.75 -29.70
CA SER A 284 -14.43 -25.32 -30.81
C SER A 284 -15.25 -26.51 -31.31
N ILE A 285 -16.58 -26.40 -31.25
CA ILE A 285 -17.51 -27.42 -31.78
C ILE A 285 -18.00 -27.08 -33.19
N THR A 286 -18.05 -25.80 -33.54
CA THR A 286 -18.26 -25.29 -34.91
C THR A 286 -17.30 -24.11 -35.19
N SER A 287 -17.40 -23.46 -36.36
CA SER A 287 -16.61 -22.26 -36.68
C SER A 287 -16.79 -21.12 -35.68
N ASP A 288 -18.00 -20.99 -35.12
CA ASP A 288 -18.41 -19.83 -34.33
C ASP A 288 -18.80 -20.19 -32.89
N GLN A 289 -18.86 -21.48 -32.55
CA GLN A 289 -19.29 -21.96 -31.23
C GLN A 289 -18.16 -22.69 -30.51
N LYS A 290 -17.87 -22.25 -29.28
CA LYS A 290 -16.96 -22.89 -28.34
C LYS A 290 -17.75 -23.50 -27.19
N LEU A 291 -17.28 -24.66 -26.75
CA LEU A 291 -17.84 -25.41 -25.63
C LEU A 291 -16.77 -25.55 -24.56
N ASN A 292 -17.11 -25.20 -23.31
CA ASN A 292 -16.21 -25.34 -22.17
C ASN A 292 -16.26 -26.78 -21.65
N TYR A 293 -15.36 -27.63 -22.14
CA TYR A 293 -15.32 -29.03 -21.75
C TYR A 293 -14.62 -29.18 -20.38
N PRO A 294 -15.29 -29.68 -19.33
CA PRO A 294 -14.68 -29.86 -18.02
C PRO A 294 -13.62 -30.96 -18.05
N ILE A 295 -12.42 -30.67 -17.56
CA ILE A 295 -11.28 -31.60 -17.57
C ILE A 295 -10.82 -32.00 -16.17
N ALA A 296 -11.20 -31.25 -15.13
CA ALA A 296 -10.90 -31.60 -13.74
C ALA A 296 -11.83 -30.89 -12.75
N SER A 297 -11.92 -31.50 -11.55
CA SER A 297 -12.39 -30.84 -10.34
C SER A 297 -11.35 -31.02 -9.24
N LEU A 298 -11.06 -29.96 -8.48
CA LEU A 298 -10.08 -29.93 -7.40
C LEU A 298 -10.74 -29.48 -6.10
N THR A 299 -10.42 -30.16 -4.99
CA THR A 299 -10.87 -29.73 -3.66
C THR A 299 -10.28 -28.36 -3.33
N VAL A 300 -11.08 -27.46 -2.78
CA VAL A 300 -10.60 -26.19 -2.25
C VAL A 300 -10.31 -26.39 -0.76
N PRO A 301 -9.08 -26.05 -0.28
CA PRO A 301 -8.79 -26.13 1.14
C PRO A 301 -9.69 -25.19 1.95
N ALA A 302 -9.84 -25.48 3.24
CA ALA A 302 -10.65 -24.64 4.14
C ALA A 302 -10.27 -23.16 4.00
N ALA A 303 -11.29 -22.31 3.92
CA ALA A 303 -11.10 -20.87 3.81
C ALA A 303 -10.35 -20.33 5.03
N ALA A 304 -9.25 -19.63 4.80
CA ALA A 304 -8.72 -18.71 5.79
C ALA A 304 -9.52 -17.41 5.67
N LEU A 305 -10.19 -16.99 6.75
CA LEU A 305 -10.71 -15.63 6.85
C LEU A 305 -9.50 -14.70 6.92
N GLU A 306 -9.34 -13.87 5.90
CA GLU A 306 -8.16 -13.03 5.73
C GLU A 306 -8.34 -11.71 6.51
N THR A 307 -8.52 -11.79 7.83
CA THR A 307 -8.30 -10.64 8.70
C THR A 307 -6.79 -10.55 8.92
N ILE A 308 -6.14 -9.62 8.24
CA ILE A 308 -4.68 -9.48 8.30
C ILE A 308 -4.36 -8.60 9.50
N PRO A 309 -3.76 -9.12 10.57
CA PRO A 309 -3.40 -8.30 11.72
C PRO A 309 -2.37 -7.25 11.31
N LEU A 310 -2.38 -6.11 11.99
CA LEU A 310 -1.31 -5.11 11.91
C LEU A 310 0.08 -5.79 12.03
N GLY A 311 0.99 -5.46 11.12
CA GLY A 311 2.34 -6.01 11.02
C GLY A 311 2.46 -7.32 10.26
N SER A 312 1.36 -7.95 9.84
CA SER A 312 1.43 -9.19 9.03
C SER A 312 1.54 -8.87 7.54
N PRO A 313 2.48 -9.50 6.79
CA PRO A 313 2.59 -9.30 5.36
C PRO A 313 1.52 -10.08 4.60
N VAL A 314 1.08 -9.55 3.46
CA VAL A 314 0.18 -10.20 2.50
C VAL A 314 0.68 -9.99 1.08
N ASP A 315 0.57 -11.02 0.25
CA ASP A 315 0.95 -10.96 -1.16
C ASP A 315 -0.27 -10.60 -2.03
N TYR A 316 -0.06 -9.71 -2.99
CA TYR A 316 -1.03 -9.28 -3.97
C TYR A 316 -0.40 -9.34 -5.36
N THR A 317 -0.98 -10.17 -6.24
CA THR A 317 -0.55 -10.29 -7.63
C THR A 317 -1.50 -9.53 -8.55
N ASN A 318 -0.92 -8.79 -9.50
CA ASN A 318 -1.62 -8.19 -10.64
C ASN A 318 -0.87 -8.53 -11.95
N LEU A 319 -1.26 -7.89 -13.07
CA LEU A 319 -0.63 -8.12 -14.38
C LEU A 319 0.84 -7.69 -14.48
N THR A 320 1.31 -6.84 -13.57
CA THR A 320 2.68 -6.30 -13.58
C THR A 320 3.64 -7.07 -12.68
N GLY A 321 3.14 -7.79 -11.67
CA GLY A 321 3.96 -8.62 -10.79
C GLY A 321 3.26 -8.95 -9.46
N THR A 322 4.03 -9.55 -8.55
CA THR A 322 3.59 -9.84 -7.19
C THR A 322 4.19 -8.86 -6.19
N TYR A 323 3.32 -8.15 -5.49
CA TYR A 323 3.64 -7.19 -4.45
C TYR A 323 3.41 -7.81 -3.09
N ARG A 324 4.19 -7.38 -2.10
CA ARG A 324 4.00 -7.71 -0.70
C ARG A 324 3.70 -6.44 0.10
N LEU A 325 2.56 -6.45 0.75
CA LEU A 325 1.99 -5.36 1.53
C LEU A 325 2.10 -5.68 3.01
N GLN A 326 2.46 -4.70 3.83
CA GLN A 326 2.47 -4.84 5.30
C GLN A 326 2.14 -3.49 5.93
N VAL A 327 1.12 -3.44 6.79
CA VAL A 327 0.84 -2.21 7.57
C VAL A 327 1.61 -2.27 8.86
N GLU A 328 2.55 -1.35 9.06
CA GLU A 328 3.47 -1.37 10.22
C GLU A 328 2.91 -0.64 11.43
N LYS A 329 2.12 0.40 11.18
CA LYS A 329 1.75 1.37 12.20
C LYS A 329 0.39 1.98 11.92
N LEU A 330 -0.35 2.22 12.99
CA LEU A 330 -1.56 3.04 13.01
C LEU A 330 -1.36 4.22 13.95
N GLN A 331 -1.75 5.42 13.53
CA GLN A 331 -1.71 6.63 14.35
C GLN A 331 -3.03 7.38 14.26
N ARG A 332 -3.51 7.85 15.40
CA ARG A 332 -4.60 8.83 15.48
C ARG A 332 -4.01 10.15 15.95
N MET A 333 -4.24 11.22 15.19
CA MET A 333 -3.58 12.49 15.42
C MET A 333 -4.56 13.65 15.29
N PRO A 334 -4.53 14.67 16.16
CA PRO A 334 -5.52 15.74 16.12
C PRO A 334 -5.34 16.70 14.95
N TRP A 335 -6.45 17.13 14.34
CA TRP A 335 -6.47 18.12 13.28
C TRP A 335 -7.72 19.00 13.35
N GLU A 336 -7.59 20.21 13.88
CA GLU A 336 -8.70 21.16 14.05
C GLU A 336 -9.89 20.52 14.82
N ASP A 337 -11.06 20.39 14.21
CA ASP A 337 -12.26 19.74 14.75
C ASP A 337 -12.39 18.27 14.32
N GLN A 338 -11.29 17.67 13.86
CA GLN A 338 -11.21 16.30 13.37
C GLN A 338 -9.96 15.62 13.93
N ASP A 339 -9.87 14.31 13.74
CA ASP A 339 -8.64 13.54 13.87
C ASP A 339 -8.25 12.99 12.50
N ILE A 340 -6.94 12.82 12.31
CA ILE A 340 -6.34 12.08 11.20
C ILE A 340 -6.07 10.67 11.69
N LEU A 341 -6.74 9.70 11.08
CA LEU A 341 -6.40 8.29 11.21
C LEU A 341 -5.45 7.93 10.06
N SER A 342 -4.22 7.54 10.42
CA SER A 342 -3.16 7.27 9.45
C SER A 342 -2.55 5.89 9.66
N ALA A 343 -2.31 5.17 8.57
CA ALA A 343 -1.65 3.87 8.56
C ALA A 343 -0.44 3.89 7.63
N ASP A 344 0.69 3.37 8.09
CA ASP A 344 1.92 3.24 7.30
C ASP A 344 2.00 1.87 6.64
N LEU A 345 1.84 1.85 5.32
CA LEU A 345 1.92 0.66 4.49
C LEU A 345 3.31 0.56 3.85
N THR A 346 4.02 -0.52 4.15
CA THR A 346 5.22 -0.94 3.43
C THR A 346 4.83 -1.75 2.20
N LEU A 347 5.42 -1.42 1.05
CA LEU A 347 5.26 -2.12 -0.24
C LEU A 347 6.62 -2.64 -0.73
N THR A 348 6.72 -3.94 -0.97
CA THR A 348 7.92 -4.64 -1.47
C THR A 348 7.59 -5.63 -2.59
N HIS A 349 8.61 -6.18 -3.26
CA HIS A 349 8.46 -7.32 -4.18
C HIS A 349 9.76 -8.16 -4.23
N GLN A 350 9.66 -9.39 -4.76
CA GLN A 350 10.79 -10.31 -4.93
C GLN A 350 11.25 -10.50 -6.39
N GLU A 351 10.60 -9.83 -7.35
CA GLU A 351 10.99 -9.82 -8.77
C GLU A 351 12.40 -9.25 -8.98
N ALA A 352 13.11 -9.76 -10.00
CA ALA A 352 14.48 -9.33 -10.33
C ALA A 352 14.53 -7.92 -10.95
N ALA A 353 13.45 -7.49 -11.60
CA ALA A 353 13.32 -6.16 -12.21
C ALA A 353 12.44 -5.26 -11.33
N SER A 354 12.66 -3.94 -11.42
CA SER A 354 11.78 -2.96 -10.75
C SER A 354 10.34 -3.06 -11.27
N LEU A 355 9.38 -2.98 -10.35
CA LEU A 355 7.95 -2.93 -10.68
C LEU A 355 7.41 -1.49 -10.68
N PRO A 356 6.36 -1.18 -11.45
CA PRO A 356 5.64 0.09 -11.30
C PRO A 356 4.91 0.13 -9.95
N PHE A 357 4.67 1.34 -9.43
CA PHE A 357 3.77 1.51 -8.29
C PHE A 357 2.32 1.26 -8.71
N PRO A 358 1.56 0.39 -8.02
CA PRO A 358 0.11 0.31 -8.21
C PRO A 358 -0.57 1.66 -7.91
N GLU A 359 -1.62 2.02 -8.65
CA GLU A 359 -2.42 3.21 -8.36
C GLU A 359 -3.30 2.94 -7.13
N MET A 360 -2.73 3.09 -5.94
CA MET A 360 -3.39 2.71 -4.69
C MET A 360 -4.44 3.73 -4.25
N LYS A 361 -5.57 3.22 -3.77
CA LYS A 361 -6.60 3.92 -3.01
C LYS A 361 -6.93 3.10 -1.77
N GLY A 362 -7.55 3.73 -0.78
CA GLY A 362 -7.99 2.98 0.39
C GLY A 362 -9.06 3.72 1.15
N TYR A 363 -9.66 3.01 2.10
CA TYR A 363 -10.63 3.57 3.02
C TYR A 363 -10.56 2.83 4.35
N TYR A 364 -10.96 3.51 5.41
CA TYR A 364 -11.20 2.87 6.70
C TYR A 364 -12.66 2.47 6.81
N LEU A 365 -12.91 1.23 7.23
CA LEU A 365 -14.21 0.75 7.63
C LEU A 365 -14.27 0.76 9.16
N LEU A 366 -15.10 1.61 9.75
CA LEU A 366 -15.30 1.71 11.20
C LEU A 366 -16.48 0.84 11.62
N ASP A 367 -16.26 -0.02 12.62
CA ASP A 367 -17.24 -0.98 13.16
C ASP A 367 -18.01 -1.75 12.07
N ASP A 368 -17.32 -2.10 10.98
CA ASP A 368 -17.86 -2.78 9.78
C ASP A 368 -19.01 -2.08 9.03
N GLY A 369 -19.41 -0.87 9.45
CA GLY A 369 -20.60 -0.19 8.92
C GLY A 369 -20.36 1.20 8.32
N VAL A 370 -19.27 1.88 8.69
CA VAL A 370 -19.00 3.26 8.22
C VAL A 370 -17.72 3.34 7.41
N LYS A 371 -17.88 3.65 6.12
CA LYS A 371 -16.78 3.83 5.16
C LYS A 371 -16.25 5.27 5.19
N ILE A 372 -14.95 5.43 5.40
CA ILE A 372 -14.26 6.73 5.34
C ILE A 372 -13.09 6.64 4.37
N GLU A 373 -13.17 7.38 3.26
CA GLU A 373 -12.12 7.41 2.24
C GLU A 373 -10.78 7.91 2.82
N ALA A 374 -9.70 7.24 2.44
CA ALA A 374 -8.34 7.58 2.83
C ALA A 374 -7.51 8.02 1.62
N LYS A 375 -6.74 9.09 1.78
CA LYS A 375 -5.77 9.54 0.78
C LYS A 375 -4.50 8.69 0.89
N ALA A 376 -4.06 8.12 -0.23
CA ALA A 376 -2.79 7.39 -0.32
C ALA A 376 -1.64 8.37 -0.61
N ILE A 377 -0.80 8.61 0.38
CA ILE A 377 0.29 9.59 0.34
C ILE A 377 1.59 8.84 0.15
N ARG A 378 2.21 9.02 -1.01
CA ARG A 378 3.51 8.41 -1.32
C ARG A 378 4.61 9.18 -0.59
N THR A 379 5.17 8.58 0.45
CA THR A 379 6.15 9.25 1.30
C THR A 379 7.54 9.23 0.66
N ASP A 380 7.86 8.19 -0.12
CA ASP A 380 9.12 8.01 -0.84
C ASP A 380 9.10 8.55 -2.29
N ARG A 381 10.16 9.27 -2.67
CA ARG A 381 10.36 9.83 -4.02
C ARG A 381 11.10 8.86 -4.93
N ALA A 382 10.45 7.75 -5.30
CA ALA A 382 10.98 6.78 -6.26
C ALA A 382 10.14 6.71 -7.55
N ALA A 383 10.78 6.48 -8.68
CA ALA A 383 10.11 6.34 -9.99
C ALA A 383 9.37 5.00 -10.15
N GLY A 384 9.80 3.97 -9.42
CA GLY A 384 9.21 2.63 -9.36
C GLY A 384 9.63 1.95 -8.05
N LEU A 385 9.18 0.72 -7.86
CA LEU A 385 9.57 -0.14 -6.74
C LEU A 385 10.85 -0.88 -7.12
N PRO A 386 11.98 -0.67 -6.43
CA PRO A 386 13.20 -1.43 -6.68
C PRO A 386 13.15 -2.82 -6.01
N PRO A 387 13.82 -3.84 -6.58
CA PRO A 387 13.91 -5.17 -5.99
C PRO A 387 14.40 -5.14 -4.54
N GLY A 388 13.61 -5.71 -3.62
CA GLY A 388 13.98 -5.87 -2.21
C GLY A 388 14.06 -4.58 -1.38
N VAL A 389 13.73 -3.41 -1.93
CA VAL A 389 13.72 -2.14 -1.17
C VAL A 389 12.29 -1.82 -0.74
N PRO A 390 12.00 -1.75 0.57
CA PRO A 390 10.68 -1.36 1.07
C PRO A 390 10.39 0.10 0.74
N MET A 391 9.25 0.35 0.09
CA MET A 391 8.73 1.69 -0.16
C MET A 391 7.51 1.95 0.72
N HIS A 392 7.37 3.16 1.23
CA HIS A 392 6.30 3.52 2.16
C HIS A 392 5.18 4.31 1.47
N VAL A 393 3.95 3.99 1.83
CA VAL A 393 2.74 4.73 1.47
C VAL A 393 1.86 4.87 2.70
N GLN A 394 1.50 6.10 3.05
CA GLN A 394 0.65 6.37 4.20
C GLN A 394 -0.79 6.62 3.77
N PHE A 395 -1.74 5.90 4.36
CA PHE A 395 -3.17 6.08 4.12
C PHE A 395 -3.75 6.96 5.22
N ALA A 396 -4.17 8.18 4.88
CA ALA A 396 -4.69 9.15 5.84
C ALA A 396 -6.15 9.50 5.58
N ALA A 397 -7.00 9.38 6.60
CA ALA A 397 -8.39 9.77 6.57
C ALA A 397 -8.72 10.75 7.69
N LYS A 398 -9.63 11.67 7.42
CA LYS A 398 -10.17 12.60 8.42
C LYS A 398 -11.44 12.03 9.03
N ILE A 399 -11.46 11.93 10.34
CA ILE A 399 -12.61 11.43 11.11
C ILE A 399 -13.05 12.52 12.11
N PRO A 400 -14.34 12.71 12.39
CA PRO A 400 -14.75 13.62 13.45
C PRO A 400 -14.16 13.19 14.80
N TYR A 401 -13.56 14.11 15.55
CA TYR A 401 -12.81 13.75 16.79
C TYR A 401 -13.69 13.05 17.85
N ALA A 402 -14.97 13.42 17.90
CA ALA A 402 -15.93 12.89 18.86
C ALA A 402 -16.65 11.62 18.37
N TYR A 403 -16.36 11.11 17.17
CA TYR A 403 -17.02 9.92 16.64
C TYR A 403 -16.55 8.66 17.40
N PRO A 404 -17.45 7.95 18.11
CA PRO A 404 -17.08 6.73 18.81
C PRO A 404 -17.00 5.56 17.82
N TYR A 405 -15.93 4.77 17.92
CA TYR A 405 -15.80 3.49 17.22
C TYR A 405 -14.89 2.54 18.02
N SER A 406 -15.07 1.24 17.85
CA SER A 406 -14.37 0.19 18.61
C SER A 406 -13.40 -0.63 17.77
N ALA A 407 -13.65 -0.71 16.45
CA ALA A 407 -12.81 -1.38 15.49
C ALA A 407 -12.64 -0.52 14.23
N ALA A 408 -11.45 -0.61 13.63
CA ALA A 408 -11.19 -0.07 12.30
C ALA A 408 -10.55 -1.16 11.44
N ARG A 409 -10.88 -1.16 10.15
CA ARG A 409 -10.20 -1.96 9.13
C ARG A 409 -9.74 -1.06 8.01
N LEU A 410 -8.46 -1.14 7.64
CA LEU A 410 -7.96 -0.47 6.44
C LEU A 410 -8.17 -1.40 5.24
N VAL A 411 -8.97 -0.97 4.27
CA VAL A 411 -9.10 -1.66 2.99
C VAL A 411 -8.23 -0.95 1.96
N VAL A 412 -7.25 -1.68 1.42
CA VAL A 412 -6.34 -1.18 0.39
C VAL A 412 -6.78 -1.71 -0.96
N GLN A 413 -6.82 -0.84 -1.95
CA GLN A 413 -7.31 -1.13 -3.29
C GLN A 413 -6.34 -0.61 -4.36
N GLU A 414 -6.25 -1.31 -5.48
CA GLU A 414 -5.61 -0.85 -6.71
C GLU A 414 -6.69 -0.34 -7.66
N LYS A 415 -6.53 0.89 -8.16
CA LYS A 415 -7.29 1.37 -9.30
C LYS A 415 -6.64 0.85 -10.58
N VAL A 416 -7.22 -0.19 -11.16
CA VAL A 416 -6.73 -0.80 -12.41
C VAL A 416 -7.05 0.08 -13.62
N ASN A 417 -8.23 0.69 -13.62
CA ASN A 417 -8.66 1.70 -14.59
C ASN A 417 -9.77 2.58 -13.97
N GLU A 418 -10.42 3.45 -14.74
CA GLU A 418 -11.45 4.35 -14.20
C GLU A 418 -12.69 3.65 -13.64
N GLN A 419 -13.00 2.44 -14.11
CA GLN A 419 -14.21 1.67 -13.76
C GLN A 419 -13.91 0.47 -12.86
N THR A 420 -12.68 -0.05 -12.90
CA THR A 420 -12.27 -1.24 -12.18
C THR A 420 -11.34 -0.88 -11.03
N VAL A 421 -11.81 -1.18 -9.82
CA VAL A 421 -11.01 -1.12 -8.59
C VAL A 421 -10.92 -2.52 -8.03
N GLU A 422 -9.70 -2.97 -7.77
CA GLU A 422 -9.45 -4.28 -7.19
C GLU A 422 -9.00 -4.13 -5.75
N GLU A 423 -9.52 -4.98 -4.88
CA GLU A 423 -9.09 -5.01 -3.49
C GLU A 423 -7.76 -5.76 -3.38
N MET A 424 -6.75 -5.09 -2.81
CA MET A 424 -5.44 -5.67 -2.60
C MET A 424 -5.47 -6.53 -1.33
N ALA A 425 -5.88 -5.93 -0.22
CA ALA A 425 -5.89 -6.51 1.12
C ALA A 425 -6.80 -5.72 2.09
N GLN A 426 -7.22 -6.37 3.17
CA GLN A 426 -7.87 -5.72 4.31
C GLN A 426 -7.08 -5.99 5.59
N PHE A 427 -6.74 -4.94 6.32
CA PHE A 427 -5.95 -5.04 7.55
C PHE A 427 -6.76 -4.59 8.75
N ASP A 428 -6.84 -5.43 9.78
CA ASP A 428 -7.46 -5.07 11.04
C ASP A 428 -6.54 -4.15 11.84
N MET A 429 -7.11 -3.02 12.25
CA MET A 429 -6.41 -1.91 12.86
C MET A 429 -6.76 -1.84 14.36
N PRO A 430 -5.91 -2.37 15.26
CA PRO A 430 -6.18 -2.28 16.69
C PRO A 430 -6.10 -0.82 17.15
N LEU A 431 -7.13 -0.36 17.87
CA LEU A 431 -7.17 1.03 18.37
C LEU A 431 -6.23 1.27 19.56
N THR A 432 -5.79 0.20 20.22
CA THR A 432 -4.81 0.25 21.32
C THR A 432 -3.45 0.70 20.80
N GLY A 433 -2.84 1.69 21.44
CA GLY A 433 -1.49 2.15 21.06
C GLY A 433 -1.46 3.11 19.87
N THR A 434 -2.60 3.64 19.43
CA THR A 434 -2.71 4.67 18.38
C THR A 434 -2.25 6.07 18.81
N GLY A 435 -1.90 6.24 20.09
CA GLY A 435 -1.42 7.48 20.65
C GLY A 435 -0.12 7.97 20.01
N LEU A 436 0.12 9.27 20.13
CA LEU A 436 1.34 9.89 19.64
C LEU A 436 2.55 9.37 20.43
N LYS A 437 3.67 9.16 19.73
CA LYS A 437 4.94 8.82 20.37
C LYS A 437 5.41 10.00 21.21
N ALA A 438 5.64 9.78 22.50
CA ALA A 438 6.24 10.77 23.38
C ALA A 438 7.76 10.90 23.10
N VAL A 439 8.26 12.13 23.10
CA VAL A 439 9.67 12.48 22.90
C VAL A 439 10.13 13.35 24.07
N ALA A 440 11.06 12.82 24.85
CA ALA A 440 11.59 13.48 26.04
C ALA A 440 12.39 14.74 25.70
N LEU A 441 12.48 15.67 26.65
CA LEU A 441 13.24 16.91 26.51
C LEU A 441 14.70 16.63 26.10
N GLY A 442 15.20 17.40 25.14
CA GLY A 442 16.56 17.27 24.59
C GLY A 442 16.74 16.14 23.56
N SER A 443 15.73 15.28 23.38
CA SER A 443 15.75 14.28 22.29
C SER A 443 15.40 14.93 20.95
N LYS A 444 16.09 14.50 19.88
CA LYS A 444 15.81 14.94 18.51
C LYS A 444 14.90 13.94 17.81
N GLN A 445 13.89 14.43 17.11
CA GLN A 445 12.99 13.60 16.30
C GLN A 445 13.43 13.65 14.83
N PRO A 446 13.74 12.51 14.20
CA PRO A 446 14.11 12.47 12.79
C PRO A 446 12.89 12.63 11.87
N ILE A 447 13.14 13.25 10.74
CA ILE A 447 12.34 13.19 9.52
C ILE A 447 13.14 12.36 8.52
N THR A 448 12.54 11.31 7.97
CA THR A 448 13.19 10.41 7.02
C THR A 448 12.59 10.55 5.62
N GLY A 449 13.37 10.19 4.61
CA GLY A 449 12.95 10.20 3.20
C GLY A 449 13.93 10.96 2.31
N ALA A 450 14.10 10.49 1.08
CA ALA A 450 15.07 11.06 0.14
C ALA A 450 14.73 12.52 -0.22
N GLY A 451 15.67 13.44 0.02
CA GLY A 451 15.54 14.86 -0.29
C GLY A 451 14.79 15.67 0.78
N ARG A 452 14.48 15.07 1.93
CA ARG A 452 13.77 15.70 3.06
C ARG A 452 14.35 15.32 4.43
N SER A 453 15.43 14.56 4.48
CA SER A 453 16.01 14.05 5.72
C SER A 453 16.44 15.20 6.64
N ALA A 454 15.87 15.24 7.84
CA ALA A 454 16.12 16.29 8.82
C ALA A 454 15.95 15.77 10.25
N MET A 455 16.29 16.59 11.24
CA MET A 455 15.95 16.36 12.64
C MET A 455 15.39 17.64 13.24
N TYR A 456 14.38 17.52 14.11
CA TYR A 456 13.86 18.66 14.86
C TYR A 456 13.81 18.43 16.37
N ALA A 457 13.93 19.52 17.13
CA ALA A 457 13.77 19.53 18.58
C ALA A 457 13.36 20.93 19.09
N PRO A 458 12.52 21.02 20.14
CA PRO A 458 12.29 22.27 20.84
C PRO A 458 13.59 22.79 21.44
N ARG A 459 13.95 24.03 21.11
CA ARG A 459 15.15 24.73 21.61
C ARG A 459 14.83 25.61 22.81
N ALA A 460 13.77 26.40 22.70
CA ALA A 460 13.35 27.37 23.71
C ALA A 460 11.85 27.66 23.58
N VAL A 461 11.28 28.24 24.63
CA VAL A 461 9.92 28.78 24.61
C VAL A 461 9.91 30.23 25.08
N ASN A 462 9.00 31.03 24.54
CA ASN A 462 8.82 32.44 24.90
C ASN A 462 7.35 32.78 25.07
N SER A 463 7.07 33.65 26.02
CA SER A 463 5.74 34.20 26.25
C SER A 463 5.69 35.70 26.04
N TYR A 464 4.63 36.15 25.39
CA TYR A 464 4.34 37.57 25.14
C TYR A 464 2.94 37.86 25.65
N ALA A 465 2.83 38.67 26.71
CA ALA A 465 1.53 39.04 27.28
C ALA A 465 0.98 40.31 26.62
N ASP A 466 -0.35 40.36 26.44
CA ASP A 466 -1.10 41.58 26.17
C ASP A 466 -2.25 41.76 27.19
N ASP A 467 -3.00 42.86 27.07
CA ASP A 467 -4.07 43.19 28.02
C ASP A 467 -5.16 42.11 28.10
N SER A 468 -5.36 41.32 27.03
CA SER A 468 -6.50 40.41 26.83
C SER A 468 -6.14 38.92 26.60
N SER A 469 -4.88 38.63 26.26
CA SER A 469 -4.41 37.31 25.83
C SER A 469 -2.90 37.18 25.97
N GLN A 470 -2.42 35.95 25.91
CA GLN A 470 -0.99 35.65 25.92
C GLN A 470 -0.62 34.87 24.66
N TRP A 471 0.49 35.22 24.04
CA TRP A 471 1.07 34.46 22.94
C TRP A 471 2.20 33.61 23.47
N PHE A 472 2.21 32.34 23.06
CA PHE A 472 3.25 31.38 23.41
C PHE A 472 3.96 30.95 22.14
N GLU A 473 5.27 31.13 22.12
CA GLU A 473 6.16 30.74 21.05
C GLU A 473 6.99 29.52 21.48
N VAL A 474 7.09 28.54 20.60
CA VAL A 474 8.09 27.48 20.66
C VAL A 474 9.09 27.71 19.53
N GLN A 475 10.38 27.79 19.87
CA GLN A 475 11.47 27.80 18.92
C GLN A 475 11.85 26.36 18.58
N LEU A 476 11.57 25.93 17.35
CA LEU A 476 11.88 24.59 16.85
C LEU A 476 13.19 24.64 16.07
N GLU A 477 14.25 24.06 16.63
CA GLU A 477 15.51 23.85 15.90
C GLU A 477 15.32 22.73 14.89
N THR A 478 15.78 22.93 13.66
CA THR A 478 15.77 21.92 12.60
C THR A 478 17.17 21.81 11.98
N THR A 479 17.69 20.59 11.84
CA THR A 479 18.99 20.31 11.21
C THR A 479 18.79 19.57 9.89
N ASN A 480 19.44 20.02 8.82
CA ASN A 480 19.42 19.32 7.53
C ASN A 480 20.38 18.12 7.54
N LEU A 481 19.86 16.92 7.27
CA LEU A 481 20.63 15.67 7.18
C LEU A 481 20.84 15.18 5.74
N GLU A 482 20.41 15.96 4.75
CA GLU A 482 20.69 15.68 3.36
C GLU A 482 22.17 15.89 3.00
N LYS A 483 22.63 15.14 2.00
CA LYS A 483 23.99 15.30 1.43
C LYS A 483 24.15 16.57 0.58
N ARG A 484 23.04 17.26 0.29
CA ARG A 484 22.97 18.47 -0.54
C ARG A 484 22.11 19.52 0.14
N SER A 485 22.22 20.75 -0.35
CA SER A 485 21.35 21.84 0.10
C SER A 485 19.88 21.55 -0.23
N SER A 486 19.00 21.66 0.76
CA SER A 486 17.57 21.34 0.65
C SER A 486 16.72 22.35 1.40
N ALA A 487 15.48 22.53 0.96
CA ALA A 487 14.49 23.27 1.73
C ALA A 487 14.05 22.43 2.93
N LEU A 488 13.67 23.09 4.03
CA LEU A 488 13.16 22.40 5.19
C LEU A 488 11.84 21.70 4.89
N PRO A 489 11.63 20.47 5.40
CA PRO A 489 10.31 19.86 5.41
C PRO A 489 9.34 20.75 6.19
N LYS A 490 8.18 21.04 5.60
CA LYS A 490 7.12 21.72 6.33
C LYS A 490 6.57 20.84 7.43
N VAL A 491 6.24 21.47 8.54
CA VAL A 491 5.58 20.83 9.68
C VAL A 491 4.25 21.53 9.95
N ALA A 492 3.37 20.86 10.67
CA ALA A 492 2.21 21.45 11.31
C ALA A 492 2.25 21.06 12.79
N ALA A 493 1.71 21.92 13.65
CA ALA A 493 1.89 21.77 15.09
C ALA A 493 0.71 22.27 15.91
N PHE A 494 0.55 21.64 17.07
CA PHE A 494 -0.41 21.98 18.11
C PHE A 494 0.31 22.07 19.45
N LEU A 495 -0.12 23.00 20.29
CA LEU A 495 0.25 23.03 21.69
C LEU A 495 -0.79 22.25 22.48
N LYS A 496 -0.35 21.27 23.26
CA LYS A 496 -1.20 20.41 24.09
C LYS A 496 -1.00 20.75 25.57
N THR A 497 -2.12 20.92 26.27
CA THR A 497 -2.17 21.15 27.71
C THR A 497 -2.26 19.83 28.50
N PRO A 498 -1.94 19.83 29.80
CA PRO A 498 -2.12 18.64 30.65
C PRO A 498 -3.57 18.13 30.71
N ASP A 499 -4.56 19.00 30.47
CA ASP A 499 -5.98 18.65 30.37
C ASP A 499 -6.43 18.35 28.94
N GLU A 500 -5.50 17.97 28.06
CA GLU A 500 -5.73 17.50 26.69
C GLU A 500 -6.35 18.54 25.73
N ARG A 501 -6.46 19.82 26.12
CA ARG A 501 -6.84 20.90 25.18
C ARG A 501 -5.71 21.16 24.19
N LEU A 502 -6.09 21.41 22.95
CA LEU A 502 -5.21 21.61 21.82
C LEU A 502 -5.36 23.02 21.25
N PHE A 503 -4.23 23.66 21.00
CA PHE A 503 -4.17 24.98 20.39
C PHE A 503 -3.33 24.90 19.10
N PRO A 504 -3.92 25.12 17.91
CA PRO A 504 -3.16 25.11 16.66
C PRO A 504 -2.10 26.20 16.66
N MET A 505 -0.90 25.87 16.18
CA MET A 505 0.22 26.80 16.12
C MET A 505 0.43 27.34 14.71
N LYS A 506 0.68 28.64 14.59
CA LYS A 506 1.12 29.29 13.35
C LYS A 506 2.63 29.22 13.25
N ILE A 507 3.13 28.85 12.08
CA ILE A 507 4.55 28.59 11.85
C ILE A 507 5.12 29.69 10.96
N ARG A 508 6.20 30.31 11.42
CA ARG A 508 7.02 31.22 10.61
C ARG A 508 8.19 30.41 10.04
N GLU A 509 8.03 30.01 8.79
CA GLU A 509 8.96 29.13 8.08
C GLU A 509 10.25 29.85 7.67
N VAL A 510 11.36 29.12 7.69
CA VAL A 510 12.63 29.54 7.08
C VAL A 510 12.61 29.14 5.60
N LYS A 511 12.58 30.13 4.71
CA LYS A 511 12.44 29.90 3.25
C LYS A 511 13.77 29.54 2.58
N GLN A 512 14.88 29.86 3.22
CA GLN A 512 16.23 29.58 2.73
C GLN A 512 16.49 28.07 2.75
N LYS A 513 17.23 27.58 1.73
CA LYS A 513 17.71 26.20 1.73
C LYS A 513 18.88 26.07 2.71
N LEU A 514 18.90 24.99 3.48
CA LEU A 514 19.99 24.69 4.39
C LEU A 514 21.04 23.84 3.68
N ASN A 515 22.31 24.18 3.85
CA ASN A 515 23.41 23.30 3.47
C ASN A 515 23.41 22.01 4.31
N PRO A 516 24.13 20.95 3.91
CA PRO A 516 24.29 19.75 4.72
C PRO A 516 24.78 20.09 6.14
N SER A 517 24.13 19.53 7.17
CA SER A 517 24.37 19.85 8.59
C SER A 517 24.06 21.31 8.99
N GLY A 518 23.52 22.12 8.09
CA GLY A 518 23.01 23.45 8.40
C GLY A 518 21.82 23.38 9.34
N GLN A 519 21.71 24.37 10.23
CA GLN A 519 20.66 24.45 11.23
C GLN A 519 19.77 25.66 10.99
N ALA A 520 18.52 25.54 11.37
CA ALA A 520 17.56 26.61 11.35
C ALA A 520 16.71 26.61 12.62
N VAL A 521 16.13 27.75 12.96
CA VAL A 521 15.12 27.86 14.03
C VAL A 521 13.84 28.44 13.45
N GLN A 522 12.77 27.65 13.55
CA GLN A 522 11.42 28.02 13.16
C GLN A 522 10.64 28.49 14.39
N SER A 523 9.78 29.50 14.22
CA SER A 523 8.95 30.04 15.30
C SER A 523 7.52 29.52 15.16
N LEU A 524 7.07 28.76 16.15
CA LEU A 524 5.73 28.17 16.22
C LEU A 524 4.95 28.93 17.29
N THR A 525 3.81 29.54 16.96
CA THR A 525 3.10 30.46 17.87
C THR A 525 1.64 30.08 18.06
N ALA A 526 1.18 30.10 19.31
CA ALA A 526 -0.23 29.91 19.68
C ALA A 526 -0.73 31.07 20.56
N LYS A 527 -2.00 31.45 20.38
CA LYS A 527 -2.69 32.40 21.26
C LYS A 527 -3.41 31.63 22.36
N LEU A 528 -3.11 31.95 23.61
CA LEU A 528 -3.61 31.29 24.82
C LEU A 528 -4.44 32.26 25.68
N PRO A 529 -5.36 31.75 26.50
CA PRO A 529 -6.02 32.54 27.54
C PRO A 529 -4.98 33.14 28.50
N LYS A 530 -5.22 34.39 28.95
CA LYS A 530 -4.26 35.18 29.74
C LYS A 530 -3.81 34.51 31.05
N ASP A 531 -4.74 33.85 31.73
CA ASP A 531 -4.51 33.25 33.05
C ASP A 531 -4.28 31.73 32.98
N MET A 532 -3.97 31.19 31.80
CA MET A 532 -3.73 29.76 31.63
C MET A 532 -2.36 29.36 32.19
N ASP A 533 -2.34 28.30 33.00
CA ASP A 533 -1.09 27.68 33.43
C ASP A 533 -0.34 27.08 32.23
N ARG A 534 0.98 27.24 32.23
CA ARG A 534 1.91 26.82 31.18
C ARG A 534 2.75 25.62 31.62
N ALA A 535 2.64 25.21 32.87
CA ALA A 535 3.32 24.03 33.37
C ALA A 535 2.82 22.77 32.62
N GLY A 536 3.75 21.93 32.19
CA GLY A 536 3.42 20.66 31.52
C GLY A 536 2.84 20.80 30.10
N LEU A 537 2.97 21.97 29.46
CA LEU A 537 2.66 22.10 28.04
C LEU A 537 3.57 21.20 27.19
N LYS A 538 3.00 20.62 26.14
CA LYS A 538 3.71 19.77 25.18
C LYS A 538 3.48 20.24 23.75
N LEU A 539 4.46 20.00 22.89
CA LEU A 539 4.36 20.28 21.47
C LEU A 539 3.96 19.01 20.72
N ILE A 540 2.80 19.01 20.07
CA ILE A 540 2.51 18.04 19.02
C ILE A 540 3.03 18.61 17.71
N VAL A 541 3.90 17.89 17.02
CA VAL A 541 4.45 18.31 15.72
C VAL A 541 4.55 17.12 14.78
N GLY A 542 4.15 17.33 13.53
CA GLY A 542 4.17 16.33 12.47
C GLY A 542 4.52 16.95 11.12
N GLU A 543 4.87 16.11 10.16
CA GLU A 543 5.21 16.51 8.80
C GLU A 543 3.96 16.91 8.02
N ALA A 544 3.94 18.11 7.45
CA ALA A 544 2.77 18.65 6.77
C ALA A 544 2.50 17.95 5.43
N VAL A 545 1.22 17.69 5.15
CA VAL A 545 0.73 17.11 3.90
C VAL A 545 -0.33 18.02 3.30
N THR A 546 -0.32 18.08 1.97
CA THR A 546 -1.38 18.67 1.15
C THR A 546 -1.87 17.57 0.22
N ASP A 547 -3.14 17.21 0.33
CA ASP A 547 -3.74 16.21 -0.55
C ASP A 547 -3.04 14.83 -0.52
N THR A 548 -2.32 14.45 -1.58
CA THR A 548 -1.64 13.15 -1.68
C THR A 548 -0.12 13.25 -1.62
N HIS A 549 0.43 14.42 -1.23
CA HIS A 549 1.87 14.67 -1.19
C HIS A 549 2.27 15.56 -0.01
N TRP A 550 3.56 15.54 0.31
CA TRP A 550 4.14 16.43 1.30
C TRP A 550 3.97 17.90 0.90
N THR A 551 3.53 18.76 1.83
CA THR A 551 3.23 20.17 1.56
C THR A 551 4.44 20.91 0.99
N GLY A 552 4.26 21.53 -0.17
CA GLY A 552 5.25 22.40 -0.82
C GLY A 552 5.37 23.79 -0.19
N LEU A 553 6.41 24.56 -0.56
CA LEU A 553 6.74 25.88 0.02
C LEU A 553 5.58 26.89 0.03
N ASP A 554 4.75 26.89 -1.02
CA ASP A 554 3.64 27.84 -1.17
C ASP A 554 2.25 27.18 -0.96
N GLU A 555 2.23 25.94 -0.48
CA GLU A 555 1.00 25.21 -0.21
C GLU A 555 0.57 25.35 1.25
N LYS A 556 -0.74 25.28 1.46
CA LYS A 556 -1.36 25.19 2.78
C LYS A 556 -1.58 23.71 3.12
N ALA A 557 -1.05 23.28 4.26
CA ALA A 557 -1.29 21.94 4.78
C ALA A 557 -2.79 21.69 5.03
N ASP A 558 -3.29 20.53 4.62
CA ASP A 558 -4.63 20.04 4.95
C ASP A 558 -4.60 18.88 5.95
N ALA A 559 -3.42 18.35 6.27
CA ALA A 559 -3.17 17.34 7.29
C ALA A 559 -1.70 17.38 7.74
N TYR A 560 -1.34 16.52 8.70
CA TYR A 560 0.05 16.14 8.94
C TYR A 560 0.18 14.64 9.18
N LEU A 561 1.39 14.13 9.05
CA LEU A 561 1.75 12.74 9.30
C LEU A 561 2.93 12.63 10.27
N ASN A 562 3.20 11.41 10.74
CA ASN A 562 4.37 11.09 11.58
C ASN A 562 4.50 11.96 12.84
N ALA A 563 3.36 12.37 13.40
CA ALA A 563 3.38 13.28 14.54
C ALA A 563 3.90 12.62 15.81
N VAL A 564 4.54 13.44 16.61
CA VAL A 564 5.06 13.10 17.94
C VAL A 564 4.61 14.15 18.96
N GLU A 565 4.60 13.76 20.22
CA GLU A 565 4.36 14.64 21.35
C GLU A 565 5.69 14.91 22.06
N MET A 566 6.19 16.15 21.99
CA MET A 566 7.50 16.54 22.52
C MET A 566 7.35 17.34 23.82
N GLU A 567 8.21 17.06 24.79
CA GLU A 567 8.36 17.89 25.99
C GLU A 567 9.01 19.23 25.63
N LEU A 568 8.56 20.30 26.30
CA LEU A 568 9.06 21.65 26.11
C LEU A 568 10.07 22.03 27.20
N PRO A 569 11.12 22.81 26.87
CA PRO A 569 12.00 23.38 27.88
C PRO A 569 11.25 24.41 28.73
N GLU A 570 11.77 24.67 29.92
CA GLU A 570 11.30 25.81 30.71
C GLU A 570 11.63 27.14 30.01
N GLU A 571 10.74 28.11 30.16
CA GLU A 571 11.03 29.48 29.72
C GLU A 571 12.21 30.02 30.53
N GLN A 572 13.17 30.65 29.83
CA GLN A 572 14.33 31.29 30.48
C GLN A 572 13.87 32.24 31.60
N PRO A 573 14.62 32.34 32.71
CA PRO A 573 14.24 33.14 33.87
C PRO A 573 13.96 34.59 33.50
N GLY A 574 13.20 35.28 34.36
CA GLY A 574 12.68 36.63 34.15
C GLY A 574 13.72 37.68 33.72
N PRO A 575 13.27 38.90 33.39
CA PRO A 575 14.10 39.90 32.73
C PRO A 575 15.41 40.16 33.47
N LYS A 576 16.52 40.28 32.73
CA LYS A 576 17.83 40.59 33.30
C LYS A 576 17.79 41.93 34.03
N THR A 577 18.49 42.03 35.16
CA THR A 577 18.54 43.25 35.98
C THR A 577 19.66 44.21 35.55
N ASN A 578 20.40 43.87 34.50
CA ASN A 578 21.44 44.67 33.89
C ASN A 578 21.32 44.65 32.37
N LEU A 579 21.99 45.59 31.70
CA LEU A 579 21.94 45.72 30.25
C LEU A 579 23.05 44.95 29.51
N LYS A 580 23.63 43.90 30.13
CA LYS A 580 24.73 43.11 29.56
C LYS A 580 24.26 41.73 29.10
N ASN A 581 24.72 41.30 27.93
CA ASN A 581 24.40 40.00 27.33
C ASN A 581 22.89 39.71 27.29
N ILE A 582 22.07 40.68 26.94
CA ILE A 582 20.62 40.53 26.78
C ILE A 582 20.37 39.61 25.58
N GLU A 583 19.87 38.41 25.82
CA GLU A 583 19.67 37.39 24.78
C GLU A 583 18.24 37.47 24.23
N PHE A 584 18.14 37.52 22.90
CA PHE A 584 16.90 37.38 22.15
C PHE A 584 17.24 36.74 20.81
N PHE A 585 17.20 35.41 20.78
CA PHE A 585 17.73 34.60 19.70
C PHE A 585 17.21 35.04 18.31
N PRO A 586 18.07 35.14 17.28
CA PRO A 586 19.50 34.76 17.25
C PRO A 586 20.47 35.85 17.75
N TYR A 587 19.99 36.89 18.43
CA TYR A 587 20.80 38.05 18.81
C TYR A 587 21.17 38.08 20.29
N LYS A 588 22.28 38.76 20.58
CA LYS A 588 22.72 39.13 21.91
C LYS A 588 23.11 40.61 21.91
N LEU A 589 22.52 41.39 22.80
CA LEU A 589 22.75 42.82 22.94
C LEU A 589 23.45 43.15 24.25
N THR A 590 24.45 44.02 24.20
CA THR A 590 24.98 44.69 25.38
C THR A 590 24.88 46.19 25.16
N ILE A 591 24.35 46.91 26.15
CA ILE A 591 24.34 48.38 26.20
C ILE A 591 25.29 48.82 27.31
N SER A 592 26.16 49.77 27.02
CA SER A 592 27.18 50.31 27.94
C SER A 592 27.37 51.81 27.72
N LYS A 593 28.13 52.47 28.62
CA LYS A 593 28.39 53.92 28.58
C LYS A 593 27.14 54.78 28.41
N LEU A 594 26.07 54.38 29.07
CA LEU A 594 24.80 55.06 28.94
C LEU A 594 24.88 56.40 29.68
N GLN A 595 24.65 57.49 28.95
CA GLN A 595 24.74 58.86 29.44
C GLN A 595 23.53 59.66 28.98
N THR A 596 22.92 60.39 29.92
CA THR A 596 21.82 61.33 29.63
C THR A 596 22.29 62.76 29.79
N GLN A 597 21.90 63.66 28.89
CA GLN A 597 22.16 65.09 28.96
C GLN A 597 20.87 65.86 28.66
N LEU A 598 20.58 66.91 29.43
CA LEU A 598 19.43 67.77 29.22
C LEU A 598 19.90 69.18 28.87
N ASP A 599 19.40 69.73 27.77
CA ASP A 599 19.48 71.16 27.45
C ASP A 599 18.08 71.81 27.56
N ASN A 600 17.98 73.13 27.42
CA ASN A 600 16.71 73.85 27.58
C ASN A 600 15.59 73.43 26.60
N LYS A 601 15.87 72.60 25.58
CA LYS A 601 14.91 72.24 24.53
C LYS A 601 14.87 70.74 24.20
N ALA A 602 15.86 69.95 24.63
CA ALA A 602 15.95 68.54 24.29
C ALA A 602 16.66 67.69 25.36
N LEU A 603 16.17 66.47 25.55
CA LEU A 603 16.89 65.40 26.23
C LEU A 603 17.68 64.58 25.20
N ARG A 604 18.96 64.37 25.48
CA ARG A 604 19.87 63.54 24.70
C ARG A 604 20.25 62.31 25.53
N ILE A 605 20.16 61.15 24.91
CA ILE A 605 20.59 59.88 25.49
C ILE A 605 21.62 59.30 24.54
N ASN A 606 22.85 59.11 25.02
CA ASN A 606 23.93 58.49 24.28
C ASN A 606 24.28 57.17 24.97
N PHE A 607 24.54 56.12 24.19
CA PHE A 607 25.06 54.86 24.71
C PHE A 607 25.84 54.13 23.63
N ASP A 608 26.76 53.27 24.08
CA ASP A 608 27.40 52.29 23.23
C ASP A 608 26.53 51.03 23.23
N TYR A 609 26.39 50.38 22.08
CA TYR A 609 25.80 49.05 22.01
C TYR A 609 26.69 48.10 21.22
N ASN A 610 26.72 46.84 21.65
CA ASN A 610 27.29 45.73 20.88
C ASN A 610 26.16 44.73 20.58
N LEU A 611 25.84 44.57 19.30
CA LEU A 611 24.84 43.62 18.81
C LEU A 611 25.54 42.46 18.09
N GLU A 612 25.46 41.27 18.68
CA GLU A 612 25.97 40.04 18.08
C GLU A 612 24.81 39.22 17.51
N LYS A 613 25.03 38.57 16.36
CA LYS A 613 24.09 37.61 15.77
C LYS A 613 24.78 36.26 15.67
N ASP A 614 24.10 35.22 16.14
CA ASP A 614 24.50 33.85 15.86
C ASP A 614 24.19 33.51 14.39
N THR A 615 25.22 33.46 13.55
CA THR A 615 25.12 33.15 12.12
C THR A 615 25.16 31.65 11.84
N TYR A 616 25.31 30.80 12.86
CA TYR A 616 25.28 29.35 12.69
C TYR A 616 23.87 28.86 12.31
N TYR A 617 22.84 29.61 12.71
CA TYR A 617 21.44 29.29 12.48
C TYR A 617 20.81 30.19 11.42
N GLU A 618 20.13 29.57 10.48
CA GLU A 618 19.17 30.26 9.61
C GLU A 618 17.87 30.52 10.39
N THR A 619 17.36 31.75 10.31
CA THR A 619 16.19 32.19 11.08
C THR A 619 15.33 33.09 10.22
N ALA A 620 14.01 33.04 10.42
CA ALA A 620 13.07 33.96 9.80
C ALA A 620 12.79 35.10 10.78
N ASN A 621 13.59 36.17 10.77
CA ASN A 621 13.48 37.27 11.75
C ASN A 621 12.49 38.38 11.32
N ASP A 622 11.81 38.22 10.18
CA ASP A 622 10.83 39.19 9.69
C ASP A 622 9.82 39.57 10.76
N GLY A 623 9.67 40.87 11.01
CA GLY A 623 8.75 41.43 12.00
C GLY A 623 9.24 41.40 13.46
N GLN A 624 10.47 40.93 13.74
CA GLN A 624 11.10 41.15 15.05
C GLN A 624 11.67 42.56 15.16
N ARG A 625 11.40 43.20 16.30
CA ARG A 625 11.89 44.53 16.64
C ARG A 625 12.47 44.54 18.04
N LEU A 626 13.45 45.40 18.27
CA LEU A 626 13.96 45.73 19.58
C LEU A 626 13.37 47.07 20.01
N ILE A 627 12.90 47.17 21.24
CA ILE A 627 12.39 48.43 21.79
C ILE A 627 13.17 48.77 23.04
N ILE A 628 13.79 49.94 23.05
CA ILE A 628 14.47 50.48 24.23
C ILE A 628 13.57 51.57 24.81
N GLN A 629 13.09 51.35 26.02
CA GLN A 629 12.21 52.28 26.73
C GLN A 629 12.98 52.92 27.89
N PHE A 630 12.91 54.25 27.96
CA PHE A 630 13.39 55.06 29.06
C PHE A 630 12.18 55.63 29.78
N GLN A 631 11.98 55.24 31.03
CA GLN A 631 10.83 55.67 31.82
C GLN A 631 11.30 56.28 33.14
N ASP A 632 10.87 57.51 33.41
CA ASP A 632 11.13 58.17 34.69
C ASP A 632 10.41 57.47 35.86
N ALA A 633 10.95 57.59 37.08
CA ALA A 633 10.38 56.99 38.29
C ALA A 633 8.92 57.38 38.55
N ALA A 634 8.51 58.62 38.20
CA ALA A 634 7.13 59.08 38.33
C ALA A 634 6.23 58.69 37.14
N ARG A 635 6.77 58.02 36.12
CA ARG A 635 6.11 57.63 34.86
C ARG A 635 5.54 58.78 34.02
N ASN A 636 5.87 60.03 34.36
CA ASN A 636 5.44 61.23 33.63
C ASN A 636 6.12 61.39 32.26
N VAL A 637 7.32 60.82 32.11
CA VAL A 637 8.07 60.82 30.85
C VAL A 637 8.43 59.39 30.48
N THR A 638 7.99 58.98 29.29
CA THR A 638 8.34 57.70 28.66
C THR A 638 8.85 57.98 27.25
N ILE A 639 10.05 57.52 26.95
CA ILE A 639 10.67 57.62 25.62
C ILE A 639 10.89 56.20 25.13
N GLU A 640 10.37 55.90 23.95
CA GLU A 640 10.56 54.60 23.30
C GLU A 640 11.33 54.80 22.01
N GLU A 641 12.35 53.98 21.82
CA GLU A 641 13.09 53.86 20.57
C GLU A 641 12.82 52.47 19.98
N VAL A 642 12.19 52.44 18.81
CA VAL A 642 11.91 51.21 18.06
C VAL A 642 13.03 50.99 17.05
N LEU A 643 13.67 49.83 17.13
CA LEU A 643 14.87 49.48 16.38
C LEU A 643 14.61 48.20 15.59
N TYR A 644 14.73 48.30 14.27
CA TYR A 644 14.71 47.16 13.36
C TYR A 644 16.08 46.48 13.30
N LEU A 645 16.11 45.18 13.01
CA LEU A 645 17.33 44.38 13.08
C LEU A 645 17.94 44.13 11.69
N GLU A 646 17.17 43.61 10.74
CA GLU A 646 17.71 43.19 9.44
C GLU A 646 17.39 44.17 8.32
N SER A 647 16.14 44.61 8.24
CA SER A 647 15.63 45.52 7.20
C SER A 647 14.85 46.68 7.81
N LYS A 648 14.84 47.82 7.11
CA LYS A 648 14.00 48.97 7.43
C LYS A 648 12.78 48.95 6.51
N PRO A 649 11.55 48.84 7.04
CA PRO A 649 10.34 48.90 6.21
C PRO A 649 10.11 50.25 5.52
N GLY A 650 10.48 51.36 6.17
CA GLY A 650 10.43 52.71 5.61
C GLY A 650 11.73 53.50 5.83
N ASP A 651 11.87 54.62 5.09
CA ASP A 651 13.09 55.44 5.12
C ASP A 651 13.34 56.09 6.50
N ASP A 652 12.27 56.42 7.23
CA ASP A 652 12.32 57.02 8.57
C ASP A 652 12.53 55.99 9.71
N ASP A 653 12.49 54.69 9.39
CA ASP A 653 12.68 53.64 10.39
C ASP A 653 14.14 53.55 10.85
N LYS A 654 14.34 53.27 12.14
CA LYS A 654 15.66 53.17 12.75
C LYS A 654 16.09 51.71 12.82
N LYS A 655 17.30 51.41 12.37
CA LYS A 655 17.88 50.05 12.40
C LYS A 655 19.13 50.06 13.27
N VAL A 656 19.40 48.94 13.93
CA VAL A 656 20.69 48.67 14.58
C VAL A 656 21.54 47.74 13.71
N ASP A 657 22.82 48.08 13.58
CA ASP A 657 23.79 47.28 12.85
C ASP A 657 24.58 46.36 13.78
N LEU A 658 25.07 45.23 13.24
CA LEU A 658 25.86 44.24 13.99
C LEU A 658 27.22 44.81 14.40
N GLY A 659 27.67 44.49 15.62
CA GLY A 659 28.94 44.95 16.20
C GLY A 659 28.79 46.13 17.14
N LEU A 660 29.92 46.75 17.49
CA LEU A 660 30.00 47.86 18.43
C LEU A 660 29.76 49.21 17.75
N HIS A 661 28.76 49.95 18.21
CA HIS A 661 28.39 51.26 17.69
C HIS A 661 27.95 52.21 18.79
N GLU A 662 28.10 53.52 18.54
CA GLU A 662 27.51 54.57 19.36
C GLU A 662 26.08 54.87 18.85
N TYR A 663 25.14 55.04 19.78
CA TYR A 663 23.76 55.40 19.46
C TYR A 663 23.33 56.65 20.21
N LYS A 664 22.57 57.52 19.52
CA LYS A 664 22.11 58.80 20.05
C LYS A 664 20.63 58.99 19.81
N ILE A 665 19.90 59.15 20.91
CA ILE A 665 18.50 59.56 20.91
C ILE A 665 18.44 61.04 21.29
N THR A 666 17.69 61.83 20.52
CA THR A 666 17.41 63.23 20.84
C THR A 666 15.90 63.44 20.84
N LYS A 667 15.35 63.79 22.00
CA LYS A 667 13.92 64.09 22.16
C LYS A 667 13.74 65.56 22.49
N SER A 668 13.19 66.31 21.54
CA SER A 668 12.84 67.72 21.73
C SER A 668 11.49 67.84 22.42
N ASP A 669 11.44 68.52 23.56
CA ASP A 669 10.21 68.87 24.27
C ASP A 669 10.49 70.16 25.07
N ALA A 670 9.81 71.25 24.69
CA ALA A 670 10.02 72.58 25.26
C ALA A 670 9.57 72.67 26.73
N ASP A 671 8.68 71.78 27.14
CA ASP A 671 8.15 71.72 28.51
C ASP A 671 8.84 70.64 29.35
N LEU A 672 9.82 69.93 28.78
CA LEU A 672 10.49 68.82 29.43
C LEU A 672 11.13 69.28 30.75
N ILE A 673 11.80 70.43 30.76
CA ILE A 673 12.44 70.98 31.97
C ILE A 673 11.46 71.15 33.16
N TYR A 674 10.18 71.42 32.88
CA TYR A 674 9.13 71.55 33.91
C TYR A 674 8.51 70.21 34.31
N LYS A 675 8.55 69.20 33.42
CA LYS A 675 8.13 67.81 33.70
C LYS A 675 9.19 67.02 34.48
N LEU A 676 10.44 67.47 34.44
CA LEU A 676 11.62 66.75 34.96
C LEU A 676 12.07 67.16 36.38
N VAL A 677 11.26 67.91 37.13
CA VAL A 677 11.61 68.46 38.48
C VAL A 677 11.92 67.38 39.54
N PHE A 678 11.77 66.08 39.22
CA PHE A 678 11.97 64.96 40.14
C PHE A 678 12.96 63.88 39.67
N MET A 679 13.77 64.16 38.64
CA MET A 679 14.69 63.19 38.03
C MET A 679 15.87 62.77 38.93
N LYS A 680 15.61 61.86 39.88
CA LYS A 680 16.66 61.12 40.58
C LYS A 680 17.02 59.86 39.81
N LYS A 681 16.01 59.06 39.44
CA LYS A 681 16.17 57.73 38.84
C LYS A 681 15.24 57.51 37.65
N TYR A 682 15.68 56.70 36.69
CA TYR A 682 14.87 56.17 35.59
C TYR A 682 15.13 54.69 35.40
N ASN A 683 14.19 54.02 34.71
CA ASN A 683 14.35 52.65 34.28
C ASN A 683 14.65 52.63 32.78
N VAL A 684 15.71 51.92 32.41
CA VAL A 684 15.95 51.48 31.03
C VAL A 684 15.41 50.08 30.91
N SER A 685 14.43 49.88 30.05
CA SER A 685 13.82 48.59 29.78
C SER A 685 14.02 48.22 28.31
N VAL A 686 14.52 47.02 28.07
CA VAL A 686 14.74 46.48 26.73
C VAL A 686 13.70 45.41 26.48
N PHE A 687 12.90 45.59 25.43
CA PHE A 687 11.87 44.65 25.01
C PHE A 687 12.23 44.06 23.64
N SER A 688 11.97 42.76 23.49
CA SER A 688 11.76 42.18 22.15
C SER A 688 10.30 42.35 21.80
N GLU A 689 10.01 42.77 20.58
CA GLU A 689 8.67 42.80 20.05
C GLU A 689 8.54 41.88 18.84
N PHE A 690 7.49 41.08 18.86
CA PHE A 690 7.16 40.13 17.83
C PHE A 690 5.66 40.24 17.51
N GLN A 691 5.32 40.52 16.24
CA GLN A 691 3.94 40.75 15.77
C GLN A 691 3.13 41.76 16.63
N GLY A 692 3.81 42.83 17.10
CA GLY A 692 3.21 43.87 17.95
C GLY A 692 2.99 43.45 19.41
N LYS A 693 3.58 42.33 19.86
CA LYS A 693 3.55 41.85 21.24
C LYS A 693 4.94 41.94 21.85
N ARG A 694 5.04 42.48 23.07
CA ARG A 694 6.32 42.79 23.73
C ARG A 694 6.66 41.76 24.81
N LYS A 695 7.93 41.38 24.89
CA LYS A 695 8.53 40.61 25.97
C LYS A 695 9.65 41.44 26.58
N LEU A 696 9.59 41.69 27.88
CA LEU A 696 10.65 42.38 28.62
C LEU A 696 11.86 41.45 28.74
N LEU A 697 13.00 41.86 28.19
CA LEU A 697 14.24 41.09 28.19
C LEU A 697 15.18 41.52 29.33
N ALA A 698 15.25 42.83 29.59
CA ALA A 698 16.08 43.39 30.64
C ALA A 698 15.49 44.70 31.15
N THR A 699 15.73 45.00 32.43
CA THR A 699 15.42 46.29 33.04
C THR A 699 16.49 46.68 34.04
N GLN A 700 16.97 47.91 33.98
CA GLN A 700 17.98 48.44 34.91
C GLN A 700 17.56 49.82 35.41
N ASN A 701 17.62 50.00 36.73
CA ASN A 701 17.37 51.28 37.39
C ASN A 701 18.67 52.09 37.46
N LEU A 702 18.65 53.31 36.93
CA LEU A 702 19.81 54.19 36.79
C LEU A 702 19.51 55.58 37.34
N ASP A 703 20.53 56.30 37.78
CA ASP A 703 20.39 57.71 38.14
C ASP A 703 20.51 58.60 36.90
N TRP A 704 19.74 59.69 36.86
CA TRP A 704 19.85 60.65 35.77
C TRP A 704 21.19 61.40 35.80
N PHE A 705 21.70 61.74 34.62
CA PHE A 705 22.89 62.60 34.41
C PHE A 705 24.23 62.05 34.89
N ILE A 706 24.30 60.74 35.11
CA ILE A 706 25.57 60.02 35.32
C ILE A 706 25.89 59.14 34.11
N THR A 707 27.16 58.77 33.97
CA THR A 707 27.60 57.76 33.00
C THR A 707 27.64 56.40 33.69
N VAL A 708 27.00 55.39 33.11
CA VAL A 708 26.95 54.02 33.67
C VAL A 708 27.43 52.99 32.65
N ASP A 709 28.27 52.06 33.12
CA ASP A 709 28.92 51.00 32.32
C ASP A 709 28.21 49.64 32.37
#